data_AF-A0A8S2L957-F1
#
_entry.id   AF-A0A8S2L957-F1
#
_cell.length_a   1.000
_cell.length_b   1.000
_cell.length_c   1.000
_cell.angle_alpha   90.00
_cell.angle_beta   90.00
_cell.angle_gamma   90.00
#
_symmetry.space_group_name_H-M   'P 1'
#
loop_
_entity.id
_entity.type
_entity.pdbx_description
1 polymer ?
#
loop_
_entity_poly.entity_id
_entity_poly.type
_entity_poly.pdbx_seq_one_letter_code
_entity_poly.pdbx_strand_id
1 'polypeptide(L)'
;MDFRKNLQTYEKDNIKPQVIKQIRDRFVQNPAFTATEVAKVSGACEGLCKWVLALEKYDRVIKVVQPKRMKLEEAEEALSEQMIKLQEKQRQVQELEARLKALTDEYETNVQKKNELEDQRNLCEKKLTRAVQLIEGLGGEKDRWTDQARKLGERYIKLTGDILLSAGVVAYLGPFTVNYRVDCIRQWVDLCKSKRIPCSDVFSLNTTLGDAVKIRAWQIAGLPVDSFSVDNGIIATNARRWPLCIDPQSQANKWIKNMERDNRLAVVKLQDPNYARTLENAIQFGTPVLLENINEELDPILDNVLLKATFKQQGVEGNLLENETAIQILSSSKKISEEIEAKQKIAEETQKEIEFTRQGYLPVAKHSTILFFCISDLANIDPMYQYSLVWFINLYVMSIENSEKSTDLQQRIQKLNAHFTESIYRNVCRSLLERHKLLFSFILCVQIGKGRGEVDDNIWRFLLTGGVGLDNPYPNPASDWLNDKSWSEIVRGSDLPALRGLMAHVKENPNKWKILYDSPTPHEESYPDDFNSLSSLERLLILRLFRPDKIVPAVQQYIIKQMGHQFVEPPTFDLPGSYADSSAVTPLIFVLSPGADPMMALLKFGETMGVFDERIKTVSLGQGQGPYAQSLITEGVQKGTWVVLQNCHLAASWMPKLERICEELLVPGKVHNDFRLWLTSYPSDLFPVTILQNGIKMTNESPKGLRANLLRSYLNDPVNDQTFFNGCNKPEKWRKFLFGLCFFHGLVQERRQFGPLGWNIPYFFDESDLRISLRQLQMFLNDYEDLPLEAILYLFGECNYGGRVTDDKDRRLLMSLLSVCINADVVYMDKYQ
;
A
#
# COMPACT_ATOMS: atom_id res chain seq x y z
N MET A 1 -156.38 32.62 41.25
CA MET A 1 -155.55 31.51 41.76
C MET A 1 -155.30 30.55 40.60
N ASP A 2 -154.03 30.25 40.29
CA ASP A 2 -153.61 29.61 39.04
C ASP A 2 -153.50 28.08 39.18
N PHE A 3 -154.54 27.36 38.79
CA PHE A 3 -154.70 25.91 38.98
C PHE A 3 -153.62 25.06 38.28
N ARG A 4 -153.03 25.53 37.16
CA ARG A 4 -152.08 24.75 36.35
C ARG A 4 -150.72 24.55 37.04
N LYS A 5 -150.24 25.56 37.76
CA LYS A 5 -148.91 25.51 38.41
C LYS A 5 -148.89 24.55 39.60
N ASN A 6 -149.99 24.48 40.36
CA ASN A 6 -150.15 23.57 41.48
C ASN A 6 -150.21 22.09 41.05
N LEU A 7 -150.72 21.80 39.84
CA LEU A 7 -150.83 20.43 39.33
C LEU A 7 -149.48 19.88 38.81
N GLN A 8 -148.60 20.75 38.29
CA GLN A 8 -147.25 20.36 37.83
C GLN A 8 -146.23 20.21 38.97
N THR A 9 -146.37 21.01 40.03
CA THR A 9 -145.48 20.99 41.20
C THR A 9 -145.97 20.09 42.32
N TYR A 10 -146.99 19.27 42.06
CA TYR A 10 -147.55 18.37 43.07
C TYR A 10 -146.49 17.36 43.52
N GLU A 11 -146.21 17.36 44.82
CA GLU A 11 -145.15 16.58 45.44
C GLU A 11 -145.54 15.09 45.50
N LYS A 12 -145.23 14.37 44.41
CA LYS A 12 -145.61 12.97 44.18
C LYS A 12 -144.96 11.97 45.14
N ASP A 13 -143.86 12.35 45.78
CA ASP A 13 -143.07 11.50 46.68
C ASP A 13 -143.61 11.51 48.13
N ASN A 14 -144.54 12.41 48.47
CA ASN A 14 -145.03 12.61 49.85
C ASN A 14 -146.57 12.77 49.93
N ILE A 15 -147.30 11.92 49.20
CA ILE A 15 -148.77 11.96 49.21
C ILE A 15 -149.29 11.33 50.50
N LYS A 16 -150.10 12.08 51.28
CA LYS A 16 -150.66 11.59 52.54
C LYS A 16 -151.47 10.31 52.30
N PRO A 17 -151.23 9.21 53.06
CA PRO A 17 -151.87 7.91 52.82
C PRO A 17 -153.39 7.94 52.80
N GLN A 18 -153.99 8.84 53.59
CA GLN A 18 -155.44 9.02 53.66
C GLN A 18 -156.05 9.50 52.34
N VAL A 19 -155.34 10.34 51.58
CA VAL A 19 -155.81 10.90 50.30
C VAL A 19 -155.84 9.82 49.21
N ILE A 20 -154.79 8.99 49.11
CA ILE A 20 -154.78 7.86 48.16
C ILE A 20 -155.83 6.82 48.54
N LYS A 21 -156.08 6.60 49.83
CA LYS A 21 -157.11 5.67 50.28
C LYS A 21 -158.51 6.13 49.85
N GLN A 22 -158.84 7.41 50.03
CA GLN A 22 -160.09 7.98 49.51
C GLN A 22 -160.21 7.88 47.98
N ILE A 23 -159.13 8.12 47.24
CA ILE A 23 -159.11 7.99 45.79
C ILE A 23 -159.39 6.54 45.37
N ARG A 24 -158.76 5.57 46.02
CA ARG A 24 -158.97 4.13 45.76
C ARG A 24 -160.40 3.70 46.05
N ASP A 25 -160.93 4.06 47.22
CA ASP A 25 -162.19 3.52 47.72
C ASP A 25 -163.43 4.18 47.07
N ARG A 26 -163.40 5.49 46.78
CA ARG A 26 -164.56 6.22 46.22
C ARG A 26 -164.56 6.37 44.70
N PHE A 27 -163.39 6.47 44.08
CA PHE A 27 -163.29 6.89 42.68
C PHE A 27 -162.77 5.78 41.77
N VAL A 28 -161.70 5.07 42.13
CA VAL A 28 -161.10 4.04 41.25
C VAL A 28 -162.00 2.82 41.07
N GLN A 29 -162.86 2.48 42.06
CA GLN A 29 -163.80 1.35 41.93
C GLN A 29 -165.10 1.67 41.21
N ASN A 30 -165.40 2.95 40.95
CA ASN A 30 -166.64 3.33 40.28
C ASN A 30 -166.52 3.06 38.76
N PRO A 31 -167.36 2.20 38.15
CA PRO A 31 -167.29 1.88 36.72
C PRO A 31 -167.44 3.11 35.81
N ALA A 32 -168.17 4.13 36.27
CA ALA A 32 -168.36 5.39 35.56
C ALA A 32 -167.13 6.32 35.61
N PHE A 33 -166.11 6.03 36.42
CA PHE A 33 -164.92 6.85 36.61
C PHE A 33 -163.67 6.25 35.93
N THR A 34 -163.85 5.84 34.68
CA THR A 34 -162.75 5.45 33.76
C THR A 34 -162.56 6.50 32.68
N ALA A 35 -161.32 6.70 32.24
CA ALA A 35 -160.97 7.75 31.27
C ALA A 35 -161.84 7.69 29.99
N THR A 36 -162.18 6.50 29.53
CA THR A 36 -162.99 6.26 28.32
C THR A 36 -164.47 6.64 28.46
N GLU A 37 -165.09 6.45 29.63
CA GLU A 37 -166.50 6.84 29.84
C GLU A 37 -166.63 8.35 30.10
N VAL A 38 -165.70 8.93 30.88
CA VAL A 38 -165.69 10.37 31.18
C VAL A 38 -165.42 11.20 29.90
N ALA A 39 -164.69 10.65 28.93
CA ALA A 39 -164.44 11.29 27.64
C ALA A 39 -165.71 11.55 26.81
N LYS A 40 -166.79 10.75 26.97
CA LYS A 40 -168.07 10.96 26.25
C LYS A 40 -168.81 12.23 26.67
N VAL A 41 -168.54 12.73 27.89
CA VAL A 41 -169.20 13.93 28.44
C VAL A 41 -168.31 15.18 28.30
N SER A 42 -166.98 15.04 28.41
CA SER A 42 -166.02 16.12 28.14
C SER A 42 -164.58 15.62 28.02
N GLY A 43 -163.88 15.95 26.93
CA GLY A 43 -162.48 15.58 26.71
C GLY A 43 -161.48 16.19 27.72
N ALA A 44 -161.81 17.36 28.32
CA ALA A 44 -160.96 17.97 29.34
C ALA A 44 -160.96 17.18 30.67
N CYS A 45 -162.06 16.47 30.97
CA CYS A 45 -162.20 15.67 32.19
C CYS A 45 -161.44 14.33 32.11
N GLU A 46 -161.17 13.81 30.90
CA GLU A 46 -160.37 12.60 30.70
C GLU A 46 -158.93 12.77 31.24
N GLY A 47 -158.30 13.92 30.96
CA GLY A 47 -156.90 14.18 31.34
C GLY A 47 -156.67 14.19 32.86
N LEU A 48 -157.61 14.76 33.62
CA LEU A 48 -157.55 14.77 35.08
C LEU A 48 -157.75 13.36 35.68
N CYS A 49 -158.61 12.53 35.08
CA CYS A 49 -158.80 11.14 35.50
C CYS A 49 -157.50 10.31 35.34
N LYS A 50 -156.80 10.45 34.20
CA LYS A 50 -155.51 9.78 33.97
C LYS A 50 -154.42 10.22 34.95
N TRP A 51 -154.36 11.51 35.31
CA TRP A 51 -153.37 12.02 36.26
C TRP A 51 -153.53 11.40 37.65
N VAL A 52 -154.77 11.29 38.14
CA VAL A 52 -155.07 10.66 39.43
C VAL A 52 -154.69 9.18 39.44
N LEU A 53 -154.98 8.44 38.36
CA LEU A 53 -154.59 7.02 38.23
C LEU A 53 -153.06 6.85 38.16
N ALA A 54 -152.33 7.78 37.56
CA ALA A 54 -150.88 7.73 37.46
C ALA A 54 -150.18 7.94 38.82
N LEU A 55 -150.70 8.83 39.67
CA LEU A 55 -150.15 9.07 41.01
C LEU A 55 -150.28 7.87 41.94
N GLU A 56 -151.38 7.11 41.82
CA GLU A 56 -151.56 5.86 42.57
C GLU A 56 -150.50 4.81 42.20
N LYS A 57 -150.18 4.71 40.90
CA LYS A 57 -149.21 3.74 40.38
C LYS A 57 -147.77 4.07 40.80
N TYR A 58 -147.44 5.36 40.94
CA TYR A 58 -146.10 5.82 41.33
C TYR A 58 -145.75 5.47 42.79
N ASP A 59 -146.68 5.65 43.74
CA ASP A 59 -146.49 5.27 45.17
C ASP A 59 -146.12 3.78 45.34
N ARG A 60 -146.62 2.92 44.46
CA ARG A 60 -146.33 1.47 44.50
C ARG A 60 -144.88 1.14 44.15
N VAL A 61 -144.24 1.90 43.26
CA VAL A 61 -142.91 1.54 42.69
C VAL A 61 -141.77 2.04 43.59
N ILE A 62 -141.90 3.22 44.19
CA ILE A 62 -140.81 3.85 44.94
C ILE A 62 -140.38 3.04 46.16
N LYS A 63 -141.31 2.31 46.80
CA LYS A 63 -141.04 1.46 47.97
C LYS A 63 -140.10 0.29 47.70
N VAL A 64 -139.87 -0.09 46.43
CA VAL A 64 -139.01 -1.24 46.07
C VAL A 64 -137.57 -0.81 45.71
N VAL A 65 -137.36 0.43 45.25
CA VAL A 65 -136.07 0.86 44.67
C VAL A 65 -135.10 1.43 45.72
N GLN A 66 -135.61 1.98 46.81
CA GLN A 66 -134.83 2.69 47.83
C GLN A 66 -133.72 1.83 48.51
N PRO A 67 -133.95 0.55 48.86
CA PRO A 67 -132.92 -0.28 49.51
C PRO A 67 -131.72 -0.63 48.62
N LYS A 68 -131.89 -0.62 47.29
CA LYS A 68 -130.81 -0.98 46.36
C LYS A 68 -129.81 0.15 46.12
N ARG A 69 -130.22 1.42 46.28
CA ARG A 69 -129.32 2.57 46.12
C ARG A 69 -128.30 2.64 47.26
N MET A 70 -128.70 2.33 48.49
CA MET A 70 -127.80 2.38 49.66
C MET A 70 -126.66 1.34 49.58
N LYS A 71 -126.91 0.14 49.03
CA LYS A 71 -125.86 -0.90 48.91
C LYS A 71 -124.81 -0.62 47.84
N LEU A 72 -125.12 0.19 46.83
CA LEU A 72 -124.16 0.56 45.79
C LEU A 72 -123.13 1.56 46.32
N GLU A 73 -123.61 2.52 47.11
CA GLU A 73 -122.81 3.60 47.70
C GLU A 73 -121.74 3.05 48.66
N GLU A 74 -122.09 2.05 49.47
CA GLU A 74 -121.16 1.40 50.43
C GLU A 74 -120.00 0.65 49.74
N ALA A 75 -120.23 0.07 48.56
CA ALA A 75 -119.20 -0.65 47.81
C ALA A 75 -118.26 0.27 47.02
N GLU A 76 -118.77 1.42 46.55
CA GLU A 76 -117.98 2.44 45.84
C GLU A 76 -116.97 3.13 46.78
N GLU A 77 -117.33 3.38 48.04
CA GLU A 77 -116.40 3.92 49.04
C GLU A 77 -115.21 3.00 49.30
N ALA A 78 -115.46 1.70 49.53
CA ALA A 78 -114.40 0.73 49.85
C ALA A 78 -113.39 0.52 48.70
N LEU A 79 -113.84 0.60 47.44
CA LEU A 79 -112.96 0.50 46.26
C LEU A 79 -112.02 1.72 46.17
N SER A 80 -112.51 2.90 46.52
CA SER A 80 -111.75 4.15 46.44
C SER A 80 -110.53 4.16 47.37
N GLU A 81 -110.68 3.66 48.61
CA GLU A 81 -109.58 3.60 49.59
C GLU A 81 -108.42 2.69 49.14
N GLN A 82 -108.73 1.55 48.54
CA GLN A 82 -107.69 0.60 48.09
C GLN A 82 -106.94 1.09 46.85
N MET A 83 -107.63 1.79 45.95
CA MET A 83 -106.98 2.40 44.78
C MET A 83 -105.96 3.48 45.19
N ILE A 84 -106.27 4.29 46.20
CA ILE A 84 -105.34 5.31 46.71
C ILE A 84 -104.04 4.67 47.25
N LYS A 85 -104.14 3.59 48.03
CA LYS A 85 -102.97 2.88 48.59
C LYS A 85 -102.09 2.24 47.52
N LEU A 86 -102.69 1.66 46.47
CA LEU A 86 -101.94 1.07 45.36
C LEU A 86 -101.14 2.15 44.59
N GLN A 87 -101.76 3.29 44.35
CA GLN A 87 -101.16 4.40 43.61
C GLN A 87 -99.96 5.00 44.36
N GLU A 88 -100.04 5.10 45.69
CA GLU A 88 -98.95 5.58 46.52
C GLU A 88 -97.74 4.63 46.50
N LYS A 89 -97.97 3.31 46.53
CA LYS A 89 -96.89 2.31 46.44
C LYS A 89 -96.24 2.25 45.06
N GLN A 90 -97.01 2.38 43.99
CA GLN A 90 -96.47 2.48 42.63
C GLN A 90 -95.58 3.72 42.47
N ARG A 91 -95.95 4.86 43.08
CA ARG A 91 -95.13 6.08 43.07
C ARG A 91 -93.79 5.90 43.78
N GLN A 92 -93.78 5.23 44.93
CA GLN A 92 -92.55 4.94 45.69
C GLN A 92 -91.57 4.06 44.90
N VAL A 93 -92.08 3.06 44.17
CA VAL A 93 -91.24 2.19 43.35
C VAL A 93 -90.62 2.96 42.18
N GLN A 94 -91.41 3.79 41.49
CA GLN A 94 -90.89 4.65 40.42
C GLN A 94 -89.80 5.62 40.91
N GLU A 95 -89.95 6.19 42.11
CA GLU A 95 -88.95 7.09 42.67
C GLU A 95 -87.63 6.38 42.99
N LEU A 96 -87.69 5.16 43.54
CA LEU A 96 -86.51 4.35 43.82
C LEU A 96 -85.81 3.86 42.54
N GLU A 97 -86.57 3.43 41.54
CA GLU A 97 -86.03 3.04 40.23
C GLU A 97 -85.34 4.20 39.53
N ALA A 98 -85.92 5.40 39.57
CA ALA A 98 -85.30 6.61 39.04
C ALA A 98 -84.00 6.96 39.78
N ARG A 99 -83.97 6.79 41.10
CA ARG A 99 -82.80 7.06 41.93
C ARG A 99 -81.68 6.03 41.72
N LEU A 100 -82.03 4.75 41.56
CA LEU A 100 -81.08 3.69 41.22
C LEU A 100 -80.44 3.95 39.86
N LYS A 101 -81.26 4.33 38.86
CA LYS A 101 -80.79 4.65 37.51
C LYS A 101 -79.83 5.84 37.51
N ALA A 102 -80.15 6.91 38.22
CA ALA A 102 -79.27 8.06 38.36
C ALA A 102 -77.91 7.68 39.00
N LEU A 103 -77.93 6.81 40.02
CA LEU A 103 -76.70 6.35 40.67
C LEU A 103 -75.85 5.44 39.77
N THR A 104 -76.48 4.58 38.95
CA THR A 104 -75.74 3.75 37.99
C THR A 104 -75.11 4.57 36.87
N ASP A 105 -75.82 5.58 36.34
CA ASP A 105 -75.29 6.47 35.31
C ASP A 105 -74.11 7.30 35.86
N GLU A 106 -74.21 7.77 37.11
CA GLU A 106 -73.13 8.47 37.80
C GLU A 106 -71.91 7.56 38.08
N TYR A 107 -72.15 6.31 38.46
CA TYR A 107 -71.10 5.32 38.68
C TYR A 107 -70.34 5.00 37.39
N GLU A 108 -71.04 4.76 36.27
CA GLU A 108 -70.42 4.50 34.96
C GLU A 108 -69.57 5.70 34.48
N THR A 109 -70.09 6.91 34.64
CA THR A 109 -69.36 8.15 34.29
C THR A 109 -68.06 8.30 35.09
N ASN A 110 -68.12 8.01 36.39
CA ASN A 110 -66.94 8.08 37.27
C ASN A 110 -65.92 6.97 36.97
N VAL A 111 -66.35 5.77 36.59
CA VAL A 111 -65.47 4.67 36.18
C VAL A 111 -64.76 4.99 34.86
N GLN A 112 -65.47 5.55 33.86
CA GLN A 112 -64.83 6.01 32.62
C GLN A 112 -63.77 7.07 32.89
N LYS A 113 -64.10 8.08 33.71
CA LYS A 113 -63.17 9.15 34.06
C LYS A 113 -61.95 8.63 34.83
N LYS A 114 -62.12 7.63 35.68
CA LYS A 114 -61.01 6.94 36.36
C LYS A 114 -60.07 6.26 35.35
N ASN A 115 -60.62 5.49 34.41
CA ASN A 115 -59.81 4.78 33.41
C ASN A 115 -59.04 5.75 32.50
N GLU A 116 -59.68 6.85 32.07
CA GLU A 116 -59.04 7.91 31.30
C GLU A 116 -57.85 8.55 32.03
N LEU A 117 -58.03 8.82 33.33
CA LEU A 117 -56.95 9.37 34.17
C LEU A 117 -55.83 8.36 34.43
N GLU A 118 -56.14 7.07 34.60
CA GLU A 118 -55.14 6.01 34.71
C GLU A 118 -54.33 5.85 33.41
N ASP A 119 -54.97 5.91 32.25
CA ASP A 119 -54.30 5.86 30.95
C ASP A 119 -53.41 7.09 30.72
N GLN A 120 -53.89 8.29 31.07
CA GLN A 120 -53.09 9.51 31.02
C GLN A 120 -51.89 9.45 31.97
N ARG A 121 -52.07 8.90 33.19
CA ARG A 121 -50.98 8.69 34.15
C ARG A 121 -49.94 7.72 33.60
N ASN A 122 -50.36 6.56 33.08
CA ASN A 122 -49.47 5.55 32.50
C ASN A 122 -48.73 6.08 31.27
N LEU A 123 -49.40 6.87 30.43
CA LEU A 123 -48.79 7.52 29.27
C LEU A 123 -47.76 8.58 29.72
N CYS A 124 -48.08 9.37 30.75
CA CYS A 124 -47.17 10.35 31.32
C CYS A 124 -45.94 9.69 31.96
N GLU A 125 -46.13 8.61 32.71
CA GLU A 125 -45.05 7.82 33.33
C GLU A 125 -44.13 7.22 32.26
N LYS A 126 -44.68 6.63 31.20
CA LYS A 126 -43.87 6.15 30.06
C LYS A 126 -43.13 7.29 29.35
N LYS A 127 -43.76 8.45 29.18
CA LYS A 127 -43.11 9.65 28.60
C LYS A 127 -41.99 10.17 29.52
N LEU A 128 -42.18 10.15 30.83
CA LEU A 128 -41.19 10.57 31.82
C LEU A 128 -39.98 9.64 31.81
N THR A 129 -40.19 8.31 31.86
CA THR A 129 -39.10 7.32 31.79
C THR A 129 -38.30 7.46 30.50
N ARG A 130 -38.99 7.66 29.36
CA ARG A 130 -38.34 7.92 28.06
C ARG A 130 -37.54 9.23 28.09
N ALA A 131 -38.11 10.30 28.65
CA ALA A 131 -37.44 11.60 28.75
C ALA A 131 -36.20 11.55 29.66
N VAL A 132 -36.26 10.83 30.78
CA VAL A 132 -35.10 10.64 31.69
C VAL A 132 -33.98 9.87 30.99
N GLN A 133 -34.30 8.75 30.32
CA GLN A 133 -33.31 8.00 29.54
C GLN A 133 -32.69 8.85 28.41
N LEU A 134 -33.50 9.71 27.78
CA LEU A 134 -33.02 10.64 26.75
C LEU A 134 -32.07 11.69 27.34
N ILE A 135 -32.42 12.28 28.49
CA ILE A 135 -31.62 13.31 29.17
C ILE A 135 -30.30 12.73 29.68
N GLU A 136 -30.31 11.55 30.29
CA GLU A 136 -29.08 10.87 30.73
C GLU A 136 -28.19 10.48 29.55
N GLY A 137 -28.78 9.99 28.45
CA GLY A 137 -28.06 9.71 27.20
C GLY A 137 -27.46 10.97 26.55
N LEU A 138 -28.20 12.08 26.57
CA LEU A 138 -27.76 13.38 26.04
C LEU A 138 -26.75 14.08 26.95
N GLY A 139 -26.73 13.79 28.26
CA GLY A 139 -25.81 14.40 29.22
C GLY A 139 -24.35 14.09 28.91
N GLY A 140 -24.01 12.82 28.69
CA GLY A 140 -22.66 12.41 28.28
C GLY A 140 -22.27 12.97 26.91
N GLU A 141 -23.22 13.03 25.98
CA GLU A 141 -22.98 13.57 24.64
C GLU A 141 -22.77 15.09 24.66
N LYS A 142 -23.47 15.81 25.55
CA LYS A 142 -23.25 17.24 25.79
C LYS A 142 -21.83 17.52 26.24
N ASP A 143 -21.31 16.78 27.23
CA ASP A 143 -19.94 17.01 27.72
C ASP A 143 -18.90 16.69 26.64
N ARG A 144 -19.11 15.60 25.88
CA ARG A 144 -18.28 15.24 24.74
C ARG A 144 -18.30 16.30 23.64
N TRP A 145 -19.47 16.79 23.24
CA TRP A 145 -19.61 17.85 22.25
C TRP A 145 -19.01 19.16 22.77
N THR A 146 -19.09 19.43 24.07
CA THR A 146 -18.49 20.62 24.69
C THR A 146 -16.96 20.54 24.64
N ASP A 147 -16.37 19.40 24.98
CA ASP A 147 -14.91 19.21 24.88
C ASP A 147 -14.42 19.20 23.43
N GLN A 148 -15.15 18.55 22.51
CA GLN A 148 -14.82 18.61 21.08
C GLN A 148 -14.98 20.02 20.52
N ALA A 149 -16.03 20.76 20.88
CA ALA A 149 -16.22 22.14 20.46
C ALA A 149 -15.08 23.03 20.96
N ARG A 150 -14.62 22.82 22.19
CA ARG A 150 -13.44 23.52 22.74
C ARG A 150 -12.18 23.21 21.93
N LYS A 151 -11.86 21.93 21.71
CA LYS A 151 -10.70 21.49 20.90
C LYS A 151 -10.76 22.01 19.46
N LEU A 152 -11.94 21.97 18.84
CA LEU A 152 -12.18 22.51 17.52
C LEU A 152 -12.05 24.04 17.50
N GLY A 153 -12.48 24.74 18.55
CA GLY A 153 -12.29 26.18 18.71
C GLY A 153 -10.81 26.57 18.79
N GLU A 154 -10.02 25.86 19.58
CA GLU A 154 -8.55 26.04 19.66
C GLU A 154 -7.90 25.79 18.29
N ARG A 155 -8.32 24.74 17.59
CA ARG A 155 -7.81 24.38 16.27
C ARG A 155 -8.23 25.37 15.19
N TYR A 156 -9.46 25.89 15.26
CA TYR A 156 -10.01 26.85 14.31
C TYR A 156 -9.18 28.14 14.25
N ILE A 157 -8.67 28.60 15.40
CA ILE A 157 -7.78 29.76 15.46
C ILE A 157 -6.46 29.49 14.74
N LYS A 158 -5.84 28.33 14.98
CA LYS A 158 -4.55 27.94 14.36
C LYS A 158 -4.67 27.54 12.89
N LEU A 159 -5.88 27.17 12.47
CA LEU A 159 -6.18 26.66 11.13
C LEU A 159 -5.83 27.68 10.03
N THR A 160 -5.94 28.98 10.29
CA THR A 160 -5.61 30.01 9.29
C THR A 160 -4.15 29.91 8.86
N GLY A 161 -3.22 29.79 9.80
CA GLY A 161 -1.80 29.62 9.49
C GLY A 161 -1.50 28.26 8.89
N ASP A 162 -2.10 27.19 9.43
CA ASP A 162 -1.87 25.83 8.93
C ASP A 162 -2.37 25.65 7.49
N ILE A 163 -3.54 26.21 7.13
CA ILE A 163 -4.04 26.20 5.74
C ILE A 163 -3.16 27.04 4.83
N LEU A 164 -2.66 28.19 5.29
CA LEU A 164 -1.74 29.03 4.50
C LEU A 164 -0.48 28.25 4.15
N LEU A 165 0.12 27.57 5.13
CA LEU A 165 1.29 26.72 4.94
C LEU A 165 0.96 25.53 4.02
N SER A 166 -0.16 24.82 4.24
CA SER A 166 -0.58 23.72 3.37
C SER A 166 -0.82 24.16 1.92
N ALA A 167 -1.44 25.32 1.70
CA ALA A 167 -1.64 25.88 0.37
C ALA A 167 -0.29 26.19 -0.31
N GLY A 168 0.66 26.76 0.44
CA GLY A 168 2.03 26.98 -0.05
C GLY A 168 2.73 25.68 -0.43
N VAL A 169 2.58 24.63 0.39
CA VAL A 169 3.18 23.31 0.14
C VAL A 169 2.60 22.69 -1.14
N VAL A 170 1.27 22.66 -1.27
CA VAL A 170 0.60 22.07 -2.45
C VAL A 170 0.87 22.88 -3.72
N ALA A 171 0.98 24.21 -3.63
CA ALA A 171 1.20 25.07 -4.78
C ALA A 171 2.66 25.08 -5.28
N TYR A 172 3.63 25.10 -4.36
CA TYR A 172 5.03 25.40 -4.70
C TYR A 172 6.01 24.28 -4.36
N LEU A 173 5.77 23.49 -3.32
CA LEU A 173 6.78 22.55 -2.82
C LEU A 173 6.74 21.17 -3.49
N GLY A 174 5.70 20.86 -4.27
CA GLY A 174 5.56 19.59 -5.00
C GLY A 174 6.80 19.15 -5.79
N PRO A 175 7.47 20.01 -6.57
CA PRO A 175 8.65 19.61 -7.35
C PRO A 175 9.95 19.42 -6.55
N PHE A 176 10.00 19.85 -5.29
CA PHE A 176 11.26 19.90 -4.53
C PHE A 176 11.50 18.66 -3.66
N THR A 177 12.77 18.41 -3.32
CA THR A 177 13.21 17.30 -2.47
C THR A 177 12.83 17.47 -1.00
N VAL A 178 12.76 16.36 -0.25
CA VAL A 178 12.34 16.33 1.17
C VAL A 178 13.07 17.37 2.01
N ASN A 179 14.40 17.40 1.94
CA ASN A 179 15.23 18.29 2.78
C ASN A 179 14.89 19.76 2.52
N TYR A 180 14.78 20.14 1.24
CA TYR A 180 14.42 21.49 0.86
C TYR A 180 13.01 21.86 1.33
N ARG A 181 12.04 20.93 1.21
CA ARG A 181 10.68 21.15 1.71
C ARG A 181 10.67 21.39 3.22
N VAL A 182 11.39 20.57 3.99
CA VAL A 182 11.48 20.70 5.46
C VAL A 182 12.09 22.03 5.86
N ASP A 183 13.17 22.45 5.21
CA ASP A 183 13.81 23.74 5.48
C ASP A 183 12.89 24.91 5.14
N CYS A 184 12.21 24.87 3.99
CA CYS A 184 11.22 25.88 3.63
C CYS A 184 10.04 25.94 4.61
N ILE A 185 9.48 24.79 4.99
CA ILE A 185 8.37 24.71 5.96
C ILE A 185 8.79 25.30 7.30
N ARG A 186 9.99 24.98 7.80
CA ARG A 186 10.51 25.55 9.04
C ARG A 186 10.58 27.07 8.96
N GLN A 187 11.19 27.60 7.89
CA GLN A 187 11.29 29.04 7.66
C GLN A 187 9.90 29.70 7.56
N TRP A 188 8.93 29.05 6.91
CA TRP A 188 7.58 29.57 6.78
C TRP A 188 6.81 29.56 8.11
N VAL A 189 6.99 28.54 8.95
CA VAL A 189 6.43 28.50 10.31
C VAL A 189 7.01 29.63 11.16
N ASP A 190 8.32 29.83 11.12
CA ASP A 190 9.00 30.93 11.83
C ASP A 190 8.51 32.29 11.33
N LEU A 191 8.29 32.44 10.02
CA LEU A 191 7.74 33.65 9.43
C LEU A 191 6.29 33.90 9.89
N CYS A 192 5.43 32.88 9.89
CA CYS A 192 4.06 32.98 10.42
C CYS A 192 4.07 33.44 11.88
N LYS A 193 4.95 32.86 12.71
CA LYS A 193 5.13 33.27 14.12
C LYS A 193 5.58 34.73 14.23
N SER A 194 6.59 35.14 13.44
CA SER A 194 7.09 36.53 13.44
C SER A 194 6.02 37.55 13.02
N LYS A 195 5.13 37.16 12.10
CA LYS A 195 4.01 37.97 11.60
C LYS A 195 2.75 37.86 12.45
N ARG A 196 2.81 37.13 13.58
CA ARG A 196 1.69 36.88 14.50
C ARG A 196 0.48 36.23 13.82
N ILE A 197 0.72 35.40 12.82
CA ILE A 197 -0.30 34.55 12.21
C ILE A 197 -0.41 33.28 13.08
N PRO A 198 -1.59 32.99 13.68
CA PRO A 198 -1.75 31.79 14.48
C PRO A 198 -1.56 30.52 13.63
N CYS A 199 -0.63 29.67 14.03
CA CYS A 199 -0.36 28.37 13.41
C CYS A 199 0.00 27.34 14.50
N SER A 200 0.02 26.07 14.11
CA SER A 200 0.52 24.99 14.96
C SER A 200 2.04 25.08 15.12
N ASP A 201 2.56 24.72 16.30
CA ASP A 201 4.00 24.76 16.56
C ASP A 201 4.80 23.81 15.68
N VAL A 202 4.22 22.65 15.38
CA VAL A 202 4.73 21.66 14.45
C VAL A 202 3.69 21.50 13.34
N PHE A 203 4.02 22.01 12.15
CA PHE A 203 3.17 21.87 10.98
C PHE A 203 3.31 20.47 10.37
N SER A 204 2.17 19.85 10.04
CA SER A 204 2.12 18.61 9.26
C SER A 204 1.03 18.70 8.20
N LEU A 205 1.39 18.39 6.95
CA LEU A 205 0.46 18.41 5.83
C LEU A 205 -0.61 17.32 6.00
N ASN A 206 -0.20 16.12 6.42
CA ASN A 206 -1.09 15.01 6.71
C ASN A 206 -2.15 15.36 7.76
N THR A 207 -1.79 16.03 8.86
CA THR A 207 -2.80 16.39 9.87
C THR A 207 -3.80 17.43 9.39
N THR A 208 -3.43 18.25 8.39
CA THR A 208 -4.21 19.40 7.94
C THR A 208 -5.11 19.06 6.74
N LEU A 209 -4.56 18.38 5.72
CA LEU A 209 -5.25 18.03 4.48
C LEU A 209 -5.39 16.51 4.27
N GLY A 210 -4.81 15.68 5.13
CA GLY A 210 -4.86 14.23 5.02
C GLY A 210 -6.16 13.64 5.57
N ASP A 211 -6.72 12.69 4.82
CA ASP A 211 -7.82 11.84 5.25
C ASP A 211 -7.26 10.44 5.55
N ALA A 212 -7.36 10.00 6.80
CA ALA A 212 -6.79 8.74 7.25
C ALA A 212 -7.36 7.51 6.51
N VAL A 213 -8.63 7.55 6.10
CA VAL A 213 -9.25 6.44 5.35
C VAL A 213 -8.70 6.38 3.94
N LYS A 214 -8.59 7.54 3.27
CA LYS A 214 -7.99 7.62 1.92
C LYS A 214 -6.52 7.24 1.93
N ILE A 215 -5.74 7.71 2.90
CA ILE A 215 -4.32 7.36 3.02
C ILE A 215 -4.14 5.86 3.21
N ARG A 216 -4.97 5.21 4.04
CA ARG A 216 -4.93 3.76 4.21
C ARG A 216 -5.30 3.02 2.92
N ALA A 217 -6.30 3.50 2.18
CA ALA A 217 -6.63 2.95 0.86
C ALA A 217 -5.46 3.10 -0.13
N TRP A 218 -4.75 4.24 -0.12
CA TRP A 218 -3.56 4.44 -0.94
C TRP A 218 -2.43 3.49 -0.58
N GLN A 219 -2.20 3.26 0.72
CA GLN A 219 -1.19 2.31 1.19
C GLN A 219 -1.49 0.88 0.76
N ILE A 220 -2.77 0.47 0.83
CA ILE A 220 -3.22 -0.84 0.31
C ILE A 220 -3.00 -0.92 -1.21
N ALA A 221 -3.20 0.18 -1.94
CA ALA A 221 -2.93 0.26 -3.36
C ALA A 221 -1.43 0.33 -3.71
N GLY A 222 -0.53 0.37 -2.72
CA GLY A 222 0.92 0.32 -2.91
C GLY A 222 1.66 1.65 -2.71
N LEU A 223 1.01 2.69 -2.18
CA LEU A 223 1.71 3.91 -1.76
C LEU A 223 2.58 3.62 -0.53
N PRO A 224 3.87 4.00 -0.52
CA PRO A 224 4.71 3.83 0.66
C PRO A 224 4.17 4.57 1.89
N VAL A 225 4.46 4.03 3.07
CA VAL A 225 3.94 4.53 4.37
C VAL A 225 4.74 5.73 4.90
N ASP A 226 5.84 6.09 4.25
CA ASP A 226 6.67 7.21 4.68
C ASP A 226 5.97 8.56 4.48
N SER A 227 6.39 9.56 5.27
CA SER A 227 5.74 10.88 5.28
C SER A 227 5.84 11.59 3.93
N PHE A 228 6.92 11.39 3.18
CA PHE A 228 7.10 12.06 1.89
C PHE A 228 6.16 11.50 0.83
N SER A 229 6.00 10.18 0.76
CA SER A 229 5.06 9.52 -0.15
C SER A 229 3.61 9.88 0.19
N VAL A 230 3.25 9.90 1.48
CA VAL A 230 1.93 10.36 1.93
C VAL A 230 1.70 11.83 1.56
N ASP A 231 2.68 12.71 1.79
CA ASP A 231 2.59 14.12 1.41
C ASP A 231 2.43 14.29 -0.10
N ASN A 232 3.15 13.52 -0.92
CA ASN A 232 2.99 13.52 -2.38
C ASN A 232 1.59 13.05 -2.79
N GLY A 233 1.04 12.03 -2.12
CA GLY A 233 -0.34 11.57 -2.35
C GLY A 233 -1.38 12.65 -2.01
N ILE A 234 -1.17 13.38 -0.92
CA ILE A 234 -2.02 14.52 -0.52
C ILE A 234 -1.91 15.66 -1.54
N ILE A 235 -0.69 16.00 -1.98
CA ILE A 235 -0.45 17.02 -3.00
C ILE A 235 -1.14 16.62 -4.31
N ALA A 236 -0.96 15.39 -4.79
CA ALA A 236 -1.56 14.89 -6.02
C ALA A 236 -3.09 14.95 -6.00
N THR A 237 -3.70 14.64 -4.85
CA THR A 237 -5.16 14.62 -4.70
C THR A 237 -5.75 16.02 -4.56
N ASN A 238 -5.04 16.95 -3.91
CA ASN A 238 -5.51 18.32 -3.67
C ASN A 238 -5.01 19.34 -4.71
N ALA A 239 -4.14 18.95 -5.63
CA ALA A 239 -3.63 19.81 -6.68
C ALA A 239 -4.76 20.25 -7.61
N ARG A 240 -4.82 21.55 -7.90
CA ARG A 240 -5.77 22.09 -8.88
C ARG A 240 -5.41 21.68 -10.30
N ARG A 241 -4.11 21.62 -10.60
CA ARG A 241 -3.56 21.13 -11.88
C ARG A 241 -3.37 19.62 -11.82
N TRP A 242 -3.34 18.96 -12.98
CA TRP A 242 -2.99 17.55 -13.03
C TRP A 242 -1.53 17.36 -12.59
N PRO A 243 -1.25 16.49 -11.61
CA PRO A 243 0.09 16.28 -11.10
C PRO A 243 0.94 15.51 -12.12
N LEU A 244 2.13 16.03 -12.45
CA LEU A 244 3.16 15.29 -13.17
C LEU A 244 3.99 14.50 -12.15
N CYS A 245 3.97 13.17 -12.26
CA CYS A 245 4.76 12.30 -11.38
C CYS A 245 6.11 11.99 -12.04
N ILE A 246 7.21 12.50 -11.47
CA ILE A 246 8.57 12.10 -11.85
C ILE A 246 8.90 10.82 -11.09
N ASP A 247 8.80 9.68 -11.77
CA ASP A 247 8.79 8.36 -11.12
C ASP A 247 9.76 7.38 -11.80
N PRO A 248 11.08 7.50 -11.55
CA PRO A 248 12.09 6.63 -12.17
C PRO A 248 11.99 5.16 -11.73
N GLN A 249 11.22 4.86 -10.69
CA GLN A 249 11.04 3.50 -10.15
C GLN A 249 9.65 2.92 -10.41
N SER A 250 8.80 3.63 -11.16
CA SER A 250 7.43 3.26 -11.49
C SER A 250 6.56 2.94 -10.26
N GLN A 251 6.86 3.53 -9.10
CA GLN A 251 6.08 3.32 -7.86
C GLN A 251 4.73 4.05 -7.92
N ALA A 252 4.73 5.33 -8.26
CA ALA A 252 3.53 6.13 -8.41
C ALA A 252 2.66 5.58 -9.55
N ASN A 253 3.29 5.11 -10.63
CA ASN A 253 2.61 4.44 -11.74
C ASN A 253 1.81 3.21 -11.26
N LYS A 254 2.46 2.31 -10.52
CA LYS A 254 1.82 1.12 -9.93
C LYS A 254 0.71 1.49 -8.96
N TRP A 255 0.97 2.48 -8.09
CA TRP A 255 -0.01 2.97 -7.12
C TRP A 255 -1.28 3.48 -7.81
N ILE A 256 -1.17 4.34 -8.82
CA ILE A 256 -2.32 4.89 -9.56
C ILE A 256 -3.09 3.77 -10.28
N LYS A 257 -2.38 2.84 -10.94
CA LYS A 257 -3.01 1.68 -11.61
C LYS A 257 -3.80 0.80 -10.66
N ASN A 258 -3.27 0.55 -9.47
CA ASN A 258 -3.94 -0.26 -8.47
C ASN A 258 -5.14 0.48 -7.84
N MET A 259 -4.97 1.79 -7.58
CA MET A 259 -6.01 2.63 -6.99
C MET A 259 -7.23 2.78 -7.91
N GLU A 260 -7.00 2.95 -9.21
CA GLU A 260 -8.04 3.17 -10.23
C GLU A 260 -8.45 1.89 -10.96
N ARG A 261 -8.08 0.71 -10.44
CA ARG A 261 -8.32 -0.58 -11.09
C ARG A 261 -9.81 -0.84 -11.33
N ASP A 262 -10.65 -0.53 -10.36
CA ASP A 262 -12.10 -0.74 -10.44
C ASP A 262 -12.81 0.34 -11.29
N ASN A 263 -12.16 1.49 -11.47
CA ASN A 263 -12.69 2.62 -12.24
C ASN A 263 -12.36 2.57 -13.74
N ARG A 264 -11.85 1.42 -14.23
CA ARG A 264 -11.50 1.17 -15.64
C ARG A 264 -10.47 2.17 -16.19
N LEU A 265 -9.40 2.43 -15.44
CA LEU A 265 -8.29 3.31 -15.85
C LEU A 265 -7.84 3.04 -17.30
N ALA A 266 -7.90 4.07 -18.14
CA ALA A 266 -7.32 4.04 -19.48
C ALA A 266 -5.85 4.46 -19.42
N VAL A 267 -4.94 3.53 -19.71
CA VAL A 267 -3.50 3.80 -19.78
C VAL A 267 -3.14 4.07 -21.24
N VAL A 268 -2.53 5.23 -21.51
CA VAL A 268 -2.20 5.68 -22.88
C VAL A 268 -0.79 6.27 -22.93
N LYS A 269 -0.11 6.12 -24.06
CA LYS A 269 1.19 6.75 -24.35
C LYS A 269 1.01 7.77 -25.49
N LEU A 270 1.80 8.85 -25.48
CA LEU A 270 1.70 9.90 -26.53
C LEU A 270 2.03 9.38 -27.93
N GLN A 271 2.78 8.27 -28.03
CA GLN A 271 3.11 7.65 -29.31
C GLN A 271 2.00 6.75 -29.86
N ASP A 272 0.92 6.51 -29.10
CA ASP A 272 -0.18 5.65 -29.55
C ASP A 272 -1.03 6.41 -30.59
N PRO A 273 -1.25 5.85 -31.79
CA PRO A 273 -1.98 6.55 -32.86
C PRO A 273 -3.43 6.91 -32.50
N ASN A 274 -4.01 6.23 -31.51
CA ASN A 274 -5.39 6.42 -31.06
C ASN A 274 -5.50 7.16 -29.71
N TYR A 275 -4.40 7.69 -29.15
CA TYR A 275 -4.42 8.26 -27.79
C TYR A 275 -5.46 9.39 -27.64
N ALA A 276 -5.56 10.27 -28.64
CA ALA A 276 -6.50 11.40 -28.64
C ALA A 276 -7.98 10.92 -28.59
N ARG A 277 -8.30 9.84 -29.31
CA ARG A 277 -9.65 9.26 -29.31
C ARG A 277 -9.98 8.57 -27.98
N THR A 278 -9.00 7.88 -27.39
CA THR A 278 -9.16 7.29 -26.06
C THR A 278 -9.38 8.38 -25.00
N LEU A 279 -8.64 9.50 -25.10
CA LEU A 279 -8.81 10.65 -24.22
C LEU A 279 -10.18 11.31 -24.39
N GLU A 280 -10.65 11.50 -25.63
CA GLU A 280 -11.99 12.03 -25.92
C GLU A 280 -13.09 11.16 -25.30
N ASN A 281 -13.03 9.84 -25.50
CA ASN A 281 -13.96 8.90 -24.89
C ASN A 281 -13.90 8.97 -23.35
N ALA A 282 -12.70 9.03 -22.78
CA ALA A 282 -12.54 9.10 -21.33
C ALA A 282 -13.14 10.40 -20.75
N ILE A 283 -12.98 11.53 -21.44
CA ILE A 283 -13.63 12.81 -21.09
C ILE A 283 -15.16 12.69 -21.17
N GLN A 284 -15.68 12.04 -22.21
CA GLN A 284 -17.12 11.87 -22.42
C GLN A 284 -17.78 10.98 -21.35
N PHE A 285 -17.12 9.88 -20.97
CA PHE A 285 -17.67 8.88 -20.04
C PHE A 285 -17.21 9.06 -18.59
N GLY A 286 -16.29 9.99 -18.32
CA GLY A 286 -15.75 10.22 -16.98
C GLY A 286 -14.78 9.15 -16.51
N THR A 287 -14.08 8.48 -17.43
CA THR A 287 -13.11 7.42 -17.10
C THR A 287 -11.75 8.03 -16.74
N PRO A 288 -11.06 7.56 -15.69
CA PRO A 288 -9.70 8.01 -15.38
C PRO A 288 -8.72 7.68 -16.50
N VAL A 289 -7.76 8.58 -16.76
CA VAL A 289 -6.69 8.39 -17.76
C VAL A 289 -5.32 8.56 -17.11
N LEU A 290 -4.41 7.63 -17.38
CA LEU A 290 -3.00 7.73 -17.02
C LEU A 290 -2.16 7.83 -18.30
N LEU A 291 -1.48 8.97 -18.47
CA LEU A 291 -0.50 9.19 -19.53
C LEU A 291 0.88 8.73 -19.06
N GLU A 292 1.48 7.78 -19.77
CA GLU A 292 2.81 7.23 -19.47
C GLU A 292 3.87 7.74 -20.45
N ASN A 293 5.14 7.71 -20.01
CA ASN A 293 6.31 8.05 -20.82
C ASN A 293 6.20 9.44 -21.47
N ILE A 294 5.79 10.41 -20.67
CA ILE A 294 5.81 11.82 -21.05
C ILE A 294 7.28 12.25 -21.11
N ASN A 295 7.74 12.56 -22.33
CA ASN A 295 9.08 13.09 -22.58
C ASN A 295 9.10 14.61 -22.31
N GLU A 296 10.17 15.29 -22.73
CA GLU A 296 10.31 16.75 -22.55
C GLU A 296 9.28 17.56 -23.35
N GLU A 297 8.67 16.96 -24.38
CA GLU A 297 7.66 17.60 -25.24
C GLU A 297 6.26 17.01 -25.03
N LEU A 298 5.27 17.89 -24.94
CA LEU A 298 3.84 17.56 -24.83
C LEU A 298 3.09 18.04 -26.07
N ASP A 299 2.06 17.29 -26.46
CA ASP A 299 1.19 17.67 -27.57
C ASP A 299 0.29 18.88 -27.17
N PRO A 300 0.30 20.00 -27.92
CA PRO A 300 -0.54 21.17 -27.65
C PRO A 300 -2.04 20.88 -27.55
N ILE A 301 -2.53 19.78 -28.13
CA ILE A 301 -3.94 19.36 -28.02
C ILE A 301 -4.36 19.17 -26.55
N LEU A 302 -3.41 18.85 -25.66
CA LEU A 302 -3.68 18.61 -24.25
C LEU A 302 -3.90 19.90 -23.44
N ASP A 303 -3.54 21.08 -23.95
CA ASP A 303 -3.55 22.33 -23.16
C ASP A 303 -4.90 22.66 -22.54
N ASN A 304 -5.98 22.57 -23.31
CA ASN A 304 -7.34 22.87 -22.82
C ASN A 304 -7.79 21.88 -21.73
N VAL A 305 -7.36 20.62 -21.82
CA VAL A 305 -7.67 19.56 -20.86
C VAL A 305 -6.82 19.73 -19.59
N LEU A 306 -5.53 20.04 -19.77
CA LEU A 306 -4.58 20.20 -18.67
C LEU A 306 -4.88 21.45 -17.82
N LEU A 307 -5.35 22.52 -18.47
CA LEU A 307 -5.80 23.76 -17.82
C LEU A 307 -7.19 23.65 -17.19
N LYS A 308 -7.90 22.52 -17.36
CA LYS A 308 -9.25 22.26 -16.84
C LYS A 308 -10.24 23.38 -17.20
N ALA A 309 -10.19 23.87 -18.44
CA ALA A 309 -11.10 24.90 -18.93
C ALA A 309 -12.54 24.36 -19.05
N THR A 310 -13.33 24.51 -18.00
CA THR A 310 -14.72 24.01 -17.88
C THR A 310 -15.71 25.17 -17.67
N PHE A 311 -16.95 25.01 -18.15
CA PHE A 311 -18.05 25.95 -17.91
C PHE A 311 -19.21 25.25 -17.18
N LYS A 312 -19.80 25.91 -16.17
CA LYS A 312 -20.88 25.35 -15.32
C LYS A 312 -22.28 25.63 -15.89
N GLN A 313 -23.13 24.60 -15.90
CA GLN A 313 -24.60 24.71 -15.95
C GLN A 313 -25.17 24.27 -14.58
N GLN A 314 -25.98 25.13 -13.93
CA GLN A 314 -26.63 24.95 -12.61
C GLN A 314 -27.74 23.88 -12.67
N GLY A 315 -28.26 23.16 -11.65
CA GLY A 315 -28.26 23.09 -10.17
C GLY A 315 -29.46 22.16 -9.80
N VAL A 316 -29.56 21.41 -8.69
CA VAL A 316 -30.12 21.79 -7.37
C VAL A 316 -30.23 20.51 -6.48
N GLU A 317 -29.92 20.63 -5.18
CA GLU A 317 -30.15 19.63 -4.10
C GLU A 317 -31.42 19.95 -3.28
N GLY A 318 -32.00 18.95 -2.60
CA GLY A 318 -33.14 19.09 -1.67
C GLY A 318 -33.02 18.20 -0.41
N ASN A 319 -33.58 18.67 0.71
CA ASN A 319 -33.28 18.25 2.10
C ASN A 319 -34.42 17.44 2.78
N LEU A 320 -34.07 16.74 3.87
CA LEU A 320 -34.73 15.59 4.50
C LEU A 320 -35.07 15.88 5.99
N LEU A 321 -36.34 15.91 6.40
CA LEU A 321 -36.74 16.03 7.81
C LEU A 321 -38.08 15.32 8.08
N GLU A 322 -38.01 14.17 8.79
CA GLU A 322 -39.01 13.60 9.71
C GLU A 322 -38.64 12.12 9.94
N ASN A 323 -37.93 11.78 11.03
CA ASN A 323 -37.57 10.37 11.21
C ASN A 323 -37.32 9.93 12.67
N GLU A 324 -38.15 8.98 13.09
CA GLU A 324 -38.15 8.22 14.37
C GLU A 324 -36.81 7.48 14.63
N THR A 325 -35.96 7.41 13.61
CA THR A 325 -34.59 6.88 13.61
C THR A 325 -33.63 7.51 14.62
N ALA A 326 -33.89 8.72 15.11
CA ALA A 326 -32.93 9.46 15.96
C ALA A 326 -32.60 8.75 17.29
N ILE A 327 -33.54 8.03 17.91
CA ILE A 327 -33.33 7.36 19.21
C ILE A 327 -32.51 6.07 19.06
N GLN A 328 -32.77 5.28 18.01
CA GLN A 328 -31.93 4.12 17.67
C GLN A 328 -30.52 4.58 17.27
N ILE A 329 -30.40 5.66 16.49
CA ILE A 329 -29.12 6.26 16.09
C ILE A 329 -28.31 6.75 17.31
N LEU A 330 -28.94 7.37 18.30
CA LEU A 330 -28.25 7.84 19.51
C LEU A 330 -27.72 6.67 20.37
N SER A 331 -28.52 5.60 20.53
CA SER A 331 -28.07 4.42 21.29
C SER A 331 -26.98 3.61 20.57
N SER A 332 -27.02 3.53 19.24
CA SER A 332 -25.96 2.91 18.44
C SER A 332 -24.69 3.77 18.44
N SER A 333 -24.83 5.10 18.37
CA SER A 333 -23.71 6.06 18.45
C SER A 333 -22.92 5.92 19.76
N LYS A 334 -23.59 5.76 20.90
CA LYS A 334 -22.92 5.58 22.20
C LYS A 334 -22.09 4.29 22.25
N LYS A 335 -22.66 3.15 21.83
CA LYS A 335 -21.93 1.86 21.76
C LYS A 335 -20.74 1.94 20.81
N ILE A 336 -20.93 2.56 19.64
CA ILE A 336 -19.85 2.78 18.67
C ILE A 336 -18.75 3.64 19.28
N SER A 337 -19.09 4.67 20.07
CA SER A 337 -18.11 5.53 20.73
C SER A 337 -17.27 4.77 21.77
N GLU A 338 -17.91 3.96 22.62
CA GLU A 338 -17.22 3.12 23.62
C GLU A 338 -16.30 2.09 22.94
N GLU A 339 -16.74 1.49 21.82
CA GLU A 339 -15.91 0.61 21.01
C GLU A 339 -14.71 1.32 20.37
N ILE A 340 -14.91 2.54 19.84
CA ILE A 340 -13.83 3.34 19.24
C ILE A 340 -12.81 3.71 20.31
N GLU A 341 -13.23 4.12 21.50
CA GLU A 341 -12.32 4.49 22.60
C GLU A 341 -11.49 3.29 23.07
N ALA A 342 -12.12 2.12 23.22
CA ALA A 342 -11.40 0.88 23.52
C ALA A 342 -10.40 0.49 22.42
N LYS A 343 -10.81 0.54 21.15
CA LYS A 343 -9.94 0.26 20.00
C LYS A 343 -8.81 1.27 19.87
N GLN A 344 -9.06 2.54 20.18
CA GLN A 344 -8.06 3.61 20.14
C GLN A 344 -6.99 3.39 21.20
N LYS A 345 -7.38 3.03 22.44
CA LYS A 345 -6.41 2.76 23.51
C LYS A 345 -5.50 1.57 23.18
N ILE A 346 -6.07 0.48 22.66
CA ILE A 346 -5.28 -0.67 22.18
C ILE A 346 -4.37 -0.24 21.03
N ALA A 347 -4.87 0.55 20.06
CA ALA A 347 -4.08 1.02 18.94
C ALA A 347 -2.90 1.92 19.39
N GLU A 348 -3.10 2.77 20.40
CA GLU A 348 -2.04 3.61 20.98
C GLU A 348 -0.96 2.79 21.68
N GLU A 349 -1.34 1.76 22.45
CA GLU A 349 -0.39 0.84 23.10
C GLU A 349 0.40 0.03 22.05
N THR A 350 -0.29 -0.56 21.08
CA THR A 350 0.34 -1.28 19.97
C THR A 350 1.24 -0.37 19.14
N GLN A 351 0.85 0.89 18.90
CA GLN A 351 1.67 1.86 18.18
C GLN A 351 2.97 2.18 18.94
N LYS A 352 2.93 2.29 20.26
CA LYS A 352 4.15 2.50 21.08
C LYS A 352 5.09 1.30 20.99
N GLU A 353 4.56 0.07 21.03
CA GLU A 353 5.36 -1.15 20.91
C GLU A 353 5.98 -1.30 19.50
N ILE A 354 5.20 -1.01 18.45
CA ILE A 354 5.69 -0.97 17.07
C ILE A 354 6.78 0.09 16.93
N GLU A 355 6.58 1.30 17.46
CA GLU A 355 7.56 2.38 17.36
C GLU A 355 8.85 2.04 18.10
N PHE A 356 8.76 1.43 19.30
CA PHE A 356 9.91 0.92 20.04
C PHE A 356 10.70 -0.12 19.23
N THR A 357 10.00 -1.09 18.64
CA THR A 357 10.62 -2.12 17.78
C THR A 357 11.24 -1.50 16.53
N ARG A 358 10.55 -0.55 15.90
CA ARG A 358 11.00 0.18 14.70
C ARG A 358 12.28 0.96 14.98
N GLN A 359 12.35 1.65 16.12
CA GLN A 359 13.56 2.37 16.54
C GLN A 359 14.75 1.43 16.73
N GLY A 360 14.51 0.23 17.28
CA GLY A 360 15.53 -0.80 17.42
C GLY A 360 16.17 -1.21 16.09
N TYR A 361 15.38 -1.33 15.02
CA TYR A 361 15.86 -1.74 13.69
C TYR A 361 16.22 -0.58 12.75
N LEU A 362 16.05 0.67 13.19
CA LEU A 362 16.43 1.85 12.40
C LEU A 362 17.89 1.84 11.90
N PRO A 363 18.89 1.32 12.66
CA PRO A 363 20.27 1.18 12.16
C PRO A 363 20.38 0.26 10.93
N VAL A 364 19.60 -0.81 10.87
CA VAL A 364 19.57 -1.73 9.70
C VAL A 364 19.00 -1.00 8.49
N ALA A 365 17.90 -0.25 8.68
CA ALA A 365 17.31 0.54 7.59
C ALA A 365 18.30 1.58 7.04
N LYS A 366 19.01 2.31 7.92
CA LYS A 366 20.06 3.26 7.51
C LYS A 366 21.19 2.59 6.73
N HIS A 367 21.66 1.44 7.21
CA HIS A 367 22.69 0.64 6.54
C HIS A 367 22.23 0.20 5.13
N SER A 368 21.02 -0.34 5.01
CA SER A 368 20.43 -0.72 3.73
C SER A 368 20.27 0.46 2.77
N THR A 369 19.89 1.64 3.27
CA THR A 369 19.81 2.85 2.44
C THR A 369 21.17 3.22 1.84
N ILE A 370 22.25 3.13 2.62
CA ILE A 370 23.62 3.39 2.13
C ILE A 370 23.99 2.39 1.04
N LEU A 371 23.71 1.10 1.24
CA LEU A 371 23.98 0.06 0.24
C LEU A 371 23.22 0.32 -1.07
N PHE A 372 21.95 0.71 -0.98
CA PHE A 372 21.12 1.01 -2.16
C PHE A 372 21.69 2.16 -2.98
N PHE A 373 22.02 3.28 -2.34
CA PHE A 373 22.61 4.43 -3.05
C PHE A 373 24.01 4.13 -3.59
N CYS A 374 24.83 3.38 -2.84
CA CYS A 374 26.13 2.92 -3.32
C CYS A 374 26.04 2.14 -4.64
N ILE A 375 25.00 1.32 -4.80
CA ILE A 375 24.76 0.52 -6.02
C ILE A 375 24.12 1.37 -7.12
N SER A 376 23.20 2.27 -6.76
CA SER A 376 22.56 3.18 -7.72
C SER A 376 23.58 4.09 -8.40
N ASP A 377 24.61 4.52 -7.67
CA ASP A 377 25.69 5.37 -8.18
C ASP A 377 26.64 4.63 -9.13
N LEU A 378 26.59 3.29 -9.21
CA LEU A 378 27.42 2.50 -10.14
C LEU A 378 27.10 2.78 -11.61
N ALA A 379 25.89 3.25 -11.90
CA ALA A 379 25.51 3.72 -13.24
C ALA A 379 26.41 4.85 -13.76
N ASN A 380 27.05 5.61 -12.87
CA ASN A 380 28.03 6.65 -13.25
C ASN A 380 29.37 6.07 -13.70
N ILE A 381 29.67 4.81 -13.38
CA ILE A 381 30.89 4.10 -13.81
C ILE A 381 30.66 3.43 -15.15
N ASP A 382 29.54 2.72 -15.28
CA ASP A 382 29.15 2.05 -16.52
C ASP A 382 27.61 2.06 -16.63
N PRO A 383 27.04 2.46 -17.78
CA PRO A 383 25.58 2.54 -17.97
C PRO A 383 24.87 1.20 -17.77
N MET A 384 25.56 0.07 -17.91
CA MET A 384 24.96 -1.26 -17.71
C MET A 384 24.76 -1.62 -16.23
N TYR A 385 25.34 -0.86 -15.29
CA TYR A 385 25.22 -1.09 -13.84
C TYR A 385 23.97 -0.46 -13.25
N GLN A 386 22.81 -0.91 -13.75
CA GLN A 386 21.49 -0.45 -13.29
C GLN A 386 20.81 -1.55 -12.49
N TYR A 387 20.19 -1.21 -11.36
CA TYR A 387 19.51 -2.18 -10.51
C TYR A 387 18.17 -1.61 -10.05
N SER A 388 17.09 -2.40 -10.15
CA SER A 388 15.79 -1.95 -9.66
C SER A 388 15.71 -1.97 -8.14
N LEU A 389 14.90 -1.08 -7.57
CA LEU A 389 14.56 -1.14 -6.15
C LEU A 389 13.85 -2.45 -5.80
N VAL A 390 13.03 -2.99 -6.71
CA VAL A 390 12.33 -4.26 -6.50
C VAL A 390 13.32 -5.41 -6.30
N TRP A 391 14.34 -5.50 -7.15
CA TRP A 391 15.41 -6.48 -7.00
C TRP A 391 16.14 -6.32 -5.66
N PHE A 392 16.47 -5.08 -5.27
CA PHE A 392 17.13 -4.80 -4.00
C PHE A 392 16.26 -5.20 -2.79
N ILE A 393 14.96 -4.91 -2.82
CA ILE A 393 14.02 -5.29 -1.75
C ILE A 393 13.92 -6.82 -1.67
N ASN A 394 13.82 -7.52 -2.80
CA ASN A 394 13.78 -8.98 -2.80
C ASN A 394 15.03 -9.57 -2.15
N LEU A 395 16.21 -9.05 -2.50
CA LEU A 395 17.48 -9.48 -1.91
C LEU A 395 17.56 -9.16 -0.40
N TYR A 396 16.98 -8.03 0.01
CA TYR A 396 16.88 -7.64 1.42
C TYR A 396 15.96 -8.59 2.20
N VAL A 397 14.79 -8.94 1.67
CA VAL A 397 13.86 -9.90 2.27
C VAL A 397 14.51 -11.29 2.38
N MET A 398 15.13 -11.78 1.30
CA MET A 398 15.87 -13.05 1.32
C MET A 398 17.00 -13.04 2.37
N SER A 399 17.65 -11.89 2.57
CA SER A 399 18.70 -11.77 3.58
C SER A 399 18.14 -11.78 5.00
N ILE A 400 16.94 -11.25 5.22
CA ILE A 400 16.25 -11.36 6.52
C ILE A 400 15.90 -12.82 6.83
N GLU A 401 15.43 -13.56 5.84
CA GLU A 401 15.03 -14.97 5.98
C GLU A 401 16.22 -15.91 6.22
N ASN A 402 17.30 -15.74 5.45
CA ASN A 402 18.45 -16.65 5.44
C ASN A 402 19.54 -16.28 6.46
N SER A 403 19.55 -15.05 6.98
CA SER A 403 20.52 -14.63 7.99
C SER A 403 20.31 -15.37 9.32
N GLU A 404 21.41 -15.64 10.01
CA GLU A 404 21.39 -16.30 11.31
C GLU A 404 20.57 -15.51 12.34
N LYS A 405 19.59 -16.17 12.96
CA LYS A 405 18.67 -15.57 13.92
C LYS A 405 19.34 -15.42 15.29
N SER A 406 18.99 -14.36 16.03
CA SER A 406 19.45 -14.15 17.40
C SER A 406 18.32 -13.56 18.24
N THR A 407 18.28 -13.91 19.53
CA THR A 407 17.37 -13.34 20.52
C THR A 407 17.84 -11.97 21.01
N ASP A 408 19.14 -11.70 20.94
CA ASP A 408 19.72 -10.39 21.23
C ASP A 408 19.61 -9.46 20.01
N LEU A 409 18.98 -8.30 20.21
CA LEU A 409 18.72 -7.33 19.13
C LEU A 409 20.02 -6.81 18.49
N GLN A 410 21.05 -6.50 19.28
CA GLN A 410 22.31 -5.95 18.76
C GLN A 410 23.05 -6.99 17.91
N GLN A 411 23.13 -8.22 18.39
CA GLN A 411 23.71 -9.33 17.62
C GLN A 411 22.88 -9.63 16.37
N ARG A 412 21.54 -9.56 16.45
CA ARG A 412 20.68 -9.74 15.27
C ARG A 412 20.93 -8.67 14.22
N ILE A 413 21.07 -7.40 14.62
CA ILE A 413 21.40 -6.28 13.73
C ILE A 413 22.74 -6.51 13.04
N GLN A 414 23.77 -6.91 13.78
CA GLN A 414 25.10 -7.19 13.21
C GLN A 414 25.06 -8.33 12.19
N LYS A 415 24.40 -9.45 12.53
CA LYS A 415 24.24 -10.61 11.65
C LYS A 415 23.44 -10.27 10.38
N LEU A 416 22.36 -9.49 10.51
CA LEU A 416 21.57 -8.99 9.38
C LEU A 416 22.41 -8.12 8.44
N ASN A 417 23.10 -7.13 8.99
CA ASN A 417 23.93 -6.22 8.19
C ASN A 417 25.08 -6.95 7.51
N ALA A 418 25.76 -7.87 8.20
CA ALA A 418 26.85 -8.65 7.64
C ALA A 418 26.37 -9.54 6.47
N HIS A 419 25.31 -10.32 6.68
CA HIS A 419 24.75 -11.19 5.65
C HIS A 419 24.25 -10.38 4.45
N PHE A 420 23.54 -9.27 4.69
CA PHE A 420 23.01 -8.47 3.59
C PHE A 420 24.12 -7.78 2.79
N THR A 421 25.14 -7.23 3.44
CA THR A 421 26.31 -6.64 2.76
C THR A 421 27.05 -7.68 1.92
N GLU A 422 27.23 -8.89 2.42
CA GLU A 422 27.86 -9.96 1.65
C GLU A 422 27.00 -10.42 0.46
N SER A 423 25.69 -10.57 0.67
CA SER A 423 24.75 -10.93 -0.39
C SER A 423 24.71 -9.90 -1.51
N ILE A 424 24.69 -8.61 -1.16
CA ILE A 424 24.80 -7.49 -2.10
C ILE A 424 26.13 -7.55 -2.84
N TYR A 425 27.24 -7.69 -2.12
CA TYR A 425 28.58 -7.75 -2.72
C TYR A 425 28.68 -8.87 -3.76
N ARG A 426 28.27 -10.09 -3.40
CA ARG A 426 28.32 -11.25 -4.30
C ARG A 426 27.48 -11.02 -5.55
N ASN A 427 26.24 -10.56 -5.39
CA ASN A 427 25.34 -10.38 -6.53
C ASN A 427 25.75 -9.23 -7.44
N VAL A 428 26.20 -8.11 -6.89
CA VAL A 428 26.70 -6.97 -7.68
C VAL A 428 27.98 -7.36 -8.39
N CYS A 429 28.95 -7.99 -7.71
CA CYS A 429 30.21 -8.41 -8.33
C CYS A 429 30.03 -9.44 -9.47
N ARG A 430 28.97 -10.25 -9.48
CA ARG A 430 28.64 -11.11 -10.64
C ARG A 430 28.38 -10.32 -11.92
N SER A 431 27.86 -9.09 -11.78
CA SER A 431 27.49 -8.21 -12.90
C SER A 431 28.52 -7.15 -13.25
N LEU A 432 29.54 -6.96 -12.42
CA LEU A 432 30.60 -5.97 -12.63
C LEU A 432 31.75 -6.54 -13.45
N LEU A 433 32.29 -5.71 -14.35
CA LEU A 433 33.55 -6.01 -15.02
C LEU A 433 34.68 -6.11 -14.00
N GLU A 434 35.66 -6.97 -14.26
CA GLU A 434 36.77 -7.29 -13.36
C GLU A 434 37.57 -6.05 -12.95
N ARG A 435 37.70 -5.06 -13.86
CA ARG A 435 38.33 -3.77 -13.56
C ARG A 435 37.60 -2.93 -12.51
N HIS A 436 36.31 -3.14 -12.29
CA HIS A 436 35.47 -2.35 -11.39
C HIS A 436 35.18 -3.03 -10.05
N LYS A 437 35.46 -4.33 -9.89
CA LYS A 437 35.11 -5.07 -8.66
C LYS A 437 35.82 -4.51 -7.42
N LEU A 438 37.14 -4.30 -7.49
CA LEU A 438 37.89 -3.71 -6.37
C LEU A 438 37.47 -2.26 -6.08
N LEU A 439 37.17 -1.48 -7.13
CA LEU A 439 36.66 -0.12 -6.99
C LEU A 439 35.32 -0.13 -6.22
N PHE A 440 34.41 -1.03 -6.58
CA PHE A 440 33.15 -1.20 -5.87
C PHE A 440 33.37 -1.60 -4.41
N SER A 441 34.25 -2.57 -4.12
CA SER A 441 34.60 -2.93 -2.73
C SER A 441 35.11 -1.73 -1.93
N PHE A 442 35.92 -0.88 -2.55
CA PHE A 442 36.44 0.32 -1.88
C PHE A 442 35.35 1.36 -1.63
N ILE A 443 34.51 1.66 -2.63
CA ILE A 443 33.38 2.58 -2.47
C ILE A 443 32.42 2.06 -1.40
N LEU A 444 32.08 0.77 -1.44
CA LEU A 444 31.22 0.11 -0.45
C LEU A 444 31.78 0.26 0.96
N CYS A 445 33.07 -0.02 1.16
CA CYS A 445 33.76 0.13 2.44
C CYS A 445 33.71 1.57 2.95
N VAL A 446 34.00 2.54 2.10
CA VAL A 446 34.02 3.96 2.45
C VAL A 446 32.62 4.47 2.77
N GLN A 447 31.60 4.10 1.99
CA GLN A 447 30.22 4.54 2.21
C GLN A 447 29.65 3.97 3.51
N ILE A 448 29.94 2.71 3.83
CA ILE A 448 29.57 2.12 5.13
C ILE A 448 30.27 2.88 6.27
N GLY A 449 31.57 3.18 6.13
CA GLY A 449 32.33 3.97 7.11
C GLY A 449 31.77 5.39 7.31
N LYS A 450 31.36 6.06 6.23
CA LYS A 450 30.66 7.36 6.31
C LYS A 450 29.34 7.25 7.06
N GLY A 451 28.57 6.20 6.82
CA GLY A 451 27.33 5.92 7.55
C GLY A 451 27.51 5.76 9.05
N ARG A 452 28.67 5.27 9.48
CA ARG A 452 29.08 5.12 10.88
C ARG A 452 29.73 6.37 11.48
N GLY A 453 30.04 7.38 10.66
CA GLY A 453 30.80 8.56 11.07
C GLY A 453 32.30 8.31 11.27
N GLU A 454 32.83 7.21 10.71
CA GLU A 454 34.24 6.80 10.83
C GLU A 454 35.13 7.42 9.73
N VAL A 455 34.51 8.03 8.72
CA VAL A 455 35.21 8.61 7.56
C VAL A 455 34.97 10.12 7.51
N ASP A 456 36.06 10.89 7.52
CA ASP A 456 36.02 12.33 7.27
C ASP A 456 35.91 12.62 5.77
N ASP A 457 34.86 13.36 5.38
CA ASP A 457 34.60 13.76 4.00
C ASP A 457 35.69 14.63 3.39
N ASN A 458 36.40 15.45 4.19
CA ASN A 458 37.51 16.27 3.71
C ASN A 458 38.71 15.41 3.33
N ILE A 459 39.03 14.42 4.17
CA ILE A 459 40.11 13.45 3.92
C ILE A 459 39.78 12.62 2.69
N TRP A 460 38.54 12.15 2.57
CA TRP A 460 38.05 11.43 1.39
C TRP A 460 38.18 12.25 0.10
N ARG A 461 37.66 13.50 0.08
CA ARG A 461 37.76 14.38 -1.08
C ARG A 461 39.21 14.68 -1.45
N PHE A 462 40.07 14.88 -0.46
CA PHE A 462 41.48 15.13 -0.69
C PHE A 462 42.19 13.88 -1.25
N LEU A 463 41.88 12.68 -0.74
CA LEU A 463 42.37 11.40 -1.29
C LEU A 463 42.00 11.18 -2.76
N LEU A 464 40.87 11.72 -3.23
CA LEU A 464 40.48 11.62 -4.63
C LEU A 464 41.11 12.71 -5.50
N THR A 465 41.14 13.94 -5.01
CA THR A 465 41.45 15.12 -5.85
C THR A 465 42.88 15.67 -5.67
N GLY A 466 43.50 15.47 -4.50
CA GLY A 466 44.77 16.10 -4.13
C GLY A 466 44.66 17.60 -3.80
N GLY A 467 43.42 18.11 -3.73
CA GLY A 467 43.09 19.53 -3.54
C GLY A 467 43.33 20.38 -4.80
N VAL A 468 42.76 21.59 -4.82
CA VAL A 468 43.02 22.59 -5.86
C VAL A 468 44.26 23.39 -5.44
N GLY A 469 45.32 23.35 -6.24
CA GLY A 469 46.59 24.01 -5.92
C GLY A 469 46.69 25.44 -6.47
N LEU A 470 46.94 26.41 -5.58
CA LEU A 470 47.66 27.65 -5.90
C LEU A 470 49.18 27.36 -5.88
N ASP A 471 50.00 28.28 -6.41
CA ASP A 471 51.46 28.14 -6.39
C ASP A 471 51.97 27.82 -4.98
N ASN A 472 52.82 26.79 -4.87
CA ASN A 472 53.39 26.33 -3.60
C ASN A 472 54.58 27.24 -3.19
N PRO A 473 54.48 28.00 -2.08
CA PRO A 473 55.56 28.89 -1.66
C PRO A 473 56.69 28.17 -0.90
N TYR A 474 56.54 26.88 -0.58
CA TYR A 474 57.51 26.11 0.19
C TYR A 474 58.39 25.24 -0.71
N PRO A 475 59.72 25.44 -0.71
CA PRO A 475 60.62 24.65 -1.54
C PRO A 475 60.67 23.19 -1.07
N ASN A 476 60.85 22.28 -2.02
CA ASN A 476 60.92 20.85 -1.77
C ASN A 476 62.21 20.50 -0.99
N PRO A 477 62.11 19.93 0.23
CA PRO A 477 63.27 19.60 1.05
C PRO A 477 64.03 18.36 0.56
N ALA A 478 63.48 17.60 -0.38
CA ALA A 478 63.98 16.31 -0.83
C ALA A 478 63.85 16.16 -2.36
N SER A 479 64.25 17.19 -3.11
CA SER A 479 64.14 17.21 -4.57
C SER A 479 64.94 16.12 -5.29
N ASP A 480 65.81 15.39 -4.59
CA ASP A 480 66.59 14.27 -5.10
C ASP A 480 65.77 12.98 -5.28
N TRP A 481 64.69 12.78 -4.50
CA TRP A 481 63.83 11.59 -4.61
C TRP A 481 62.32 11.89 -4.57
N LEU A 482 61.90 13.02 -4.01
CA LEU A 482 60.49 13.41 -3.94
C LEU A 482 60.15 14.39 -5.07
N ASN A 483 59.12 14.08 -5.85
CA ASN A 483 58.64 14.97 -6.91
C ASN A 483 57.97 16.23 -6.33
N ASP A 484 58.20 17.39 -6.93
CA ASP A 484 57.59 18.67 -6.57
C ASP A 484 56.05 18.65 -6.56
N LYS A 485 55.44 17.82 -7.41
CA LYS A 485 53.99 17.58 -7.38
C LYS A 485 53.55 16.95 -6.07
N SER A 486 54.20 15.84 -5.68
CA SER A 486 53.94 15.14 -4.41
C SER A 486 54.23 16.04 -3.21
N TRP A 487 55.32 16.81 -3.25
CA TRP A 487 55.63 17.80 -2.23
C TRP A 487 54.53 18.86 -2.09
N SER A 488 54.04 19.39 -3.21
CA SER A 488 52.96 20.38 -3.22
C SER A 488 51.65 19.81 -2.66
N GLU A 489 51.36 18.53 -2.92
CA GLU A 489 50.24 17.82 -2.29
C GLU A 489 50.45 17.60 -0.78
N ILE A 490 51.67 17.29 -0.33
CA ILE A 490 52.01 17.16 1.11
C ILE A 490 51.81 18.49 1.85
N VAL A 491 52.26 19.60 1.24
CA VAL A 491 52.06 20.94 1.79
C VAL A 491 50.58 21.22 2.00
N ARG A 492 49.74 21.01 0.97
CA ARG A 492 48.28 21.20 1.08
C ARG A 492 47.62 20.22 2.04
N GLY A 493 48.06 18.95 2.03
CA GLY A 493 47.54 17.92 2.91
C GLY A 493 47.75 18.23 4.38
N SER A 494 48.79 19.02 4.70
CA SER A 494 49.09 19.44 6.08
C SER A 494 48.08 20.43 6.68
N ASP A 495 47.22 21.03 5.85
CA ASP A 495 46.11 21.86 6.30
C ASP A 495 44.94 21.03 6.86
N LEU A 496 44.90 19.73 6.56
CA LEU A 496 43.88 18.83 7.08
C LEU A 496 44.10 18.60 8.58
N PRO A 497 43.03 18.63 9.42
CA PRO A 497 43.17 18.46 10.86
C PRO A 497 43.92 17.18 11.27
N ALA A 498 43.70 16.08 10.56
CA ALA A 498 44.30 14.78 10.86
C ALA A 498 45.76 14.64 10.38
N LEU A 499 46.24 15.52 9.49
CA LEU A 499 47.61 15.52 8.97
C LEU A 499 48.40 16.78 9.37
N ARG A 500 47.90 17.51 10.38
CA ARG A 500 48.55 18.73 10.86
C ARG A 500 49.99 18.44 11.26
N GLY A 501 50.92 19.24 10.72
CA GLY A 501 52.35 19.11 10.99
C GLY A 501 53.09 18.16 10.05
N LEU A 502 52.42 17.49 9.09
CA LEU A 502 53.07 16.59 8.14
C LEU A 502 54.19 17.29 7.34
N MET A 503 53.93 18.46 6.76
CA MET A 503 54.92 19.22 5.99
C MET A 503 56.14 19.61 6.84
N ALA A 504 55.93 20.09 8.07
CA ALA A 504 57.03 20.41 8.99
C ALA A 504 57.86 19.16 9.30
N HIS A 505 57.20 18.04 9.59
CA HIS A 505 57.86 16.79 9.92
C HIS A 505 58.67 16.22 8.75
N VAL A 506 58.15 16.27 7.51
CA VAL A 506 58.86 15.82 6.31
C VAL A 506 60.07 16.69 6.02
N LYS A 507 59.95 18.00 6.24
CA LYS A 507 61.04 18.97 6.08
C LYS A 507 62.17 18.74 7.08
N GLU A 508 61.84 18.42 8.34
CA GLU A 508 62.82 18.15 9.39
C GLU A 508 63.45 16.76 9.28
N ASN A 509 62.69 15.75 8.83
CA ASN A 509 63.09 14.34 8.85
C ASN A 509 62.98 13.64 7.48
N PRO A 510 63.55 14.17 6.38
CA PRO A 510 63.38 13.61 5.04
C PRO A 510 63.87 12.16 4.93
N ASN A 511 64.95 11.80 5.64
CA ASN A 511 65.53 10.46 5.60
C ASN A 511 64.60 9.38 6.19
N LYS A 512 63.75 9.71 7.17
CA LYS A 512 62.77 8.74 7.72
C LYS A 512 61.71 8.39 6.69
N TRP A 513 61.24 9.38 5.94
CA TRP A 513 60.26 9.19 4.86
C TRP A 513 60.87 8.54 3.62
N LYS A 514 62.18 8.71 3.40
CA LYS A 514 62.90 8.02 2.33
C LYS A 514 62.87 6.49 2.50
N ILE A 515 62.91 5.97 3.73
CA ILE A 515 62.76 4.52 4.00
C ILE A 515 61.41 4.00 3.46
N LEU A 516 60.33 4.75 3.74
CA LEU A 516 59.00 4.44 3.22
C LEU A 516 58.96 4.58 1.69
N TYR A 517 59.59 5.62 1.15
CA TYR A 517 59.63 5.86 -0.30
C TYR A 517 60.41 4.79 -1.06
N ASP A 518 61.52 4.30 -0.53
CA ASP A 518 62.37 3.31 -1.19
C ASP A 518 61.87 1.85 -0.99
N SER A 519 60.95 1.62 -0.05
CA SER A 519 60.41 0.28 0.22
C SER A 519 59.64 -0.30 -0.99
N PRO A 520 59.79 -1.60 -1.30
CA PRO A 520 58.98 -2.27 -2.33
C PRO A 520 57.52 -2.49 -1.90
N THR A 521 57.28 -2.55 -0.58
CA THR A 521 55.98 -2.83 0.07
C THR A 521 55.61 -1.73 1.09
N PRO A 522 55.55 -0.46 0.68
CA PRO A 522 55.39 0.68 1.61
C PRO A 522 54.03 0.72 2.34
N HIS A 523 53.06 -0.08 1.90
CA HIS A 523 51.76 -0.25 2.53
C HIS A 523 51.85 -1.08 3.82
N GLU A 524 52.85 -1.97 3.92
CA GLU A 524 53.13 -2.83 5.08
C GLU A 524 54.09 -2.17 6.09
N GLU A 525 54.82 -1.13 5.68
CA GLU A 525 55.83 -0.47 6.50
C GLU A 525 55.23 0.39 7.62
N SER A 526 55.96 0.54 8.73
CA SER A 526 55.57 1.48 9.79
C SER A 526 55.82 2.92 9.37
N TYR A 527 54.92 3.83 9.74
CA TYR A 527 55.09 5.25 9.38
C TYR A 527 55.94 5.97 10.42
N PRO A 528 56.63 7.06 10.05
CA PRO A 528 57.47 7.78 11.00
C PRO A 528 56.68 8.35 12.18
N ASP A 529 57.18 8.10 13.39
CA ASP A 529 56.78 8.75 14.65
C ASP A 529 55.25 8.80 14.85
N ASP A 530 54.68 10.00 15.06
CA ASP A 530 53.25 10.20 15.35
C ASP A 530 52.32 9.79 14.20
N PHE A 531 52.85 9.67 12.97
CA PHE A 531 52.04 9.25 11.81
C PHE A 531 51.77 7.74 11.79
N ASN A 532 52.43 6.95 12.66
CA ASN A 532 52.18 5.52 12.76
C ASN A 532 50.85 5.16 13.45
N SER A 533 50.32 6.05 14.32
CA SER A 533 49.02 5.80 14.98
C SER A 533 47.82 5.96 14.03
N LEU A 534 48.04 6.52 12.84
CA LEU A 534 47.00 6.65 11.81
C LEU A 534 46.68 5.28 11.22
N SER A 535 45.43 4.85 11.37
CA SER A 535 45.02 3.48 11.04
C SER A 535 43.86 3.39 10.02
N SER A 536 43.33 4.54 9.59
CA SER A 536 42.15 4.67 8.73
C SER A 536 42.50 5.21 7.34
N LEU A 537 41.63 6.01 6.71
CA LEU A 537 41.86 6.66 5.42
C LEU A 537 43.06 7.61 5.42
N GLU A 538 43.47 8.16 6.57
CA GLU A 538 44.64 9.05 6.62
C GLU A 538 45.92 8.33 6.23
N ARG A 539 46.04 7.06 6.62
CA ARG A 539 47.20 6.24 6.26
C ARG A 539 47.26 6.01 4.76
N LEU A 540 46.11 5.71 4.13
CA LEU A 540 46.00 5.62 2.67
C LEU A 540 46.37 6.93 1.99
N LEU A 541 45.95 8.06 2.56
CA LEU A 541 46.27 9.38 2.04
C LEU A 541 47.77 9.66 2.09
N ILE A 542 48.42 9.43 3.23
CA ILE A 542 49.88 9.57 3.34
C ILE A 542 50.58 8.67 2.32
N LEU A 543 50.17 7.40 2.17
CA LEU A 543 50.78 6.53 1.17
C LEU A 543 50.63 7.11 -0.24
N ARG A 544 49.46 7.62 -0.60
CA ARG A 544 49.22 8.25 -1.91
C ARG A 544 50.16 9.43 -2.16
N LEU A 545 50.45 10.22 -1.12
CA LEU A 545 51.32 11.39 -1.23
C LEU A 545 52.77 11.01 -1.58
N PHE A 546 53.29 9.90 -1.02
CA PHE A 546 54.67 9.45 -1.25
C PHE A 546 54.81 8.42 -2.37
N ARG A 547 53.92 7.42 -2.41
CA ARG A 547 53.98 6.24 -3.29
C ARG A 547 52.60 5.95 -3.91
N PRO A 548 52.12 6.81 -4.83
CA PRO A 548 50.81 6.63 -5.48
C PRO A 548 50.72 5.31 -6.27
N ASP A 549 51.84 4.76 -6.72
CA ASP A 549 51.92 3.47 -7.42
C ASP A 549 51.51 2.28 -6.54
N LYS A 550 51.60 2.40 -5.21
CA LYS A 550 51.27 1.33 -4.25
C LYS A 550 49.92 1.51 -3.57
N ILE A 551 49.06 2.37 -4.11
CA ILE A 551 47.73 2.63 -3.53
C ILE A 551 46.81 1.41 -3.63
N VAL A 552 46.89 0.61 -4.69
CA VAL A 552 46.00 -0.54 -4.91
C VAL A 552 46.16 -1.62 -3.83
N PRO A 553 47.38 -2.13 -3.53
CA PRO A 553 47.58 -3.04 -2.40
C PRO A 553 47.15 -2.46 -1.05
N ALA A 554 47.37 -1.16 -0.83
CA ALA A 554 46.97 -0.50 0.41
C ALA A 554 45.44 -0.43 0.56
N VAL A 555 44.73 -0.16 -0.53
CA VAL A 555 43.25 -0.19 -0.56
C VAL A 555 42.75 -1.60 -0.27
N GLN A 556 43.38 -2.64 -0.81
CA GLN A 556 43.04 -4.03 -0.47
C GLN A 556 43.22 -4.31 1.02
N GLN A 557 44.35 -3.94 1.62
CA GLN A 557 44.57 -4.09 3.06
C GLN A 557 43.56 -3.31 3.91
N TYR A 558 43.22 -2.09 3.48
CA TYR A 558 42.20 -1.28 4.13
C TYR A 558 40.83 -1.98 4.13
N ILE A 559 40.40 -2.50 2.98
CA ILE A 559 39.15 -3.27 2.86
C ILE A 559 39.19 -4.53 3.72
N ILE A 560 40.30 -5.29 3.70
CA ILE A 560 40.48 -6.51 4.49
C ILE A 560 40.32 -6.20 5.99
N LYS A 561 40.91 -5.10 6.45
CA LYS A 561 40.84 -4.69 7.86
C LYS A 561 39.42 -4.27 8.28
N GLN A 562 38.68 -3.61 7.41
CA GLN A 562 37.36 -3.03 7.73
C GLN A 562 36.18 -3.98 7.49
N MET A 563 36.25 -4.79 6.43
CA MET A 563 35.15 -5.65 5.97
C MET A 563 35.52 -7.13 5.91
N GLY A 564 36.81 -7.47 5.81
CA GLY A 564 37.30 -8.84 5.72
C GLY A 564 37.81 -9.24 4.33
N HIS A 565 38.50 -10.39 4.28
CA HIS A 565 39.17 -10.88 3.07
C HIS A 565 38.23 -11.13 1.88
N GLN A 566 37.03 -11.61 2.18
CA GLN A 566 36.00 -11.96 1.19
C GLN A 566 35.57 -10.81 0.27
N PHE A 567 35.84 -9.55 0.64
CA PHE A 567 35.48 -8.38 -0.17
C PHE A 567 36.57 -7.97 -1.18
N VAL A 568 37.75 -8.60 -1.13
CA VAL A 568 38.84 -8.37 -2.09
C VAL A 568 38.93 -9.50 -3.12
N GLU A 569 38.43 -10.69 -2.78
CA GLU A 569 38.37 -11.85 -3.66
C GLU A 569 36.98 -11.95 -4.30
N PRO A 570 36.80 -11.51 -5.55
CA PRO A 570 35.50 -11.56 -6.20
C PRO A 570 35.03 -13.00 -6.39
N PRO A 571 33.71 -13.26 -6.32
CA PRO A 571 33.18 -14.60 -6.57
C PRO A 571 33.47 -15.04 -8.01
N THR A 572 33.68 -16.34 -8.19
CA THR A 572 33.82 -16.96 -9.51
C THR A 572 32.52 -16.84 -10.30
N PHE A 573 32.62 -16.93 -11.62
CA PHE A 573 31.46 -16.96 -12.51
C PHE A 573 30.53 -18.14 -12.16
N ASP A 574 29.25 -17.85 -11.93
CA ASP A 574 28.24 -18.79 -11.44
C ASP A 574 26.94 -18.65 -12.25
N LEU A 575 26.90 -19.36 -13.38
CA LEU A 575 25.72 -19.41 -14.25
C LEU A 575 24.52 -20.10 -13.58
N PRO A 576 24.67 -21.24 -12.87
CA PRO A 576 23.56 -21.88 -12.17
C PRO A 576 22.90 -20.98 -11.12
N GLY A 577 23.68 -20.29 -10.30
CA GLY A 577 23.15 -19.36 -9.30
C GLY A 577 22.40 -18.19 -9.96
N SER A 578 22.98 -17.61 -11.01
CA SER A 578 22.33 -16.51 -11.76
C SER A 578 21.01 -16.95 -12.40
N TYR A 579 20.91 -18.20 -12.85
CA TYR A 579 19.67 -18.78 -13.37
C TYR A 579 18.63 -19.03 -12.28
N ALA A 580 19.06 -19.54 -11.11
CA ALA A 580 18.17 -19.79 -9.98
C ALA A 580 17.52 -18.51 -9.46
N ASP A 581 18.24 -17.38 -9.54
CA ASP A 581 17.73 -16.05 -9.19
C ASP A 581 16.75 -15.49 -10.26
N SER A 582 16.65 -16.13 -11.43
CA SER A 582 15.83 -15.70 -12.57
C SER A 582 14.43 -16.32 -12.61
N SER A 583 13.53 -15.69 -13.38
CA SER A 583 12.20 -16.21 -13.70
C SER A 583 11.90 -16.04 -15.19
N ALA A 584 10.76 -16.58 -15.65
CA ALA A 584 10.36 -16.46 -17.06
C ALA A 584 10.14 -15.00 -17.52
N VAL A 585 9.97 -14.08 -16.59
CA VAL A 585 9.78 -12.65 -16.88
C VAL A 585 11.04 -11.81 -16.65
N THR A 586 12.13 -12.45 -16.21
CA THR A 586 13.39 -11.79 -15.85
C THR A 586 14.45 -12.11 -16.89
N PRO A 587 14.80 -11.16 -17.79
CA PRO A 587 15.85 -11.39 -18.77
C PRO A 587 17.22 -11.64 -18.11
N LEU A 588 18.01 -12.52 -18.70
CA LEU A 588 19.39 -12.80 -18.31
C LEU A 588 20.34 -12.13 -19.32
N ILE A 589 21.30 -11.37 -18.84
CA ILE A 589 22.12 -10.47 -19.65
C ILE A 589 23.59 -10.77 -19.42
N PHE A 590 24.27 -11.24 -20.47
CA PHE A 590 25.71 -11.34 -20.52
C PHE A 590 26.31 -10.01 -20.94
N VAL A 591 27.00 -9.35 -20.00
CA VAL A 591 27.85 -8.19 -20.27
C VAL A 591 29.23 -8.71 -20.66
N LEU A 592 29.57 -8.55 -21.93
CA LEU A 592 30.76 -9.15 -22.52
C LEU A 592 31.96 -8.22 -22.43
N SER A 593 33.14 -8.80 -22.26
CA SER A 593 34.41 -8.16 -22.59
C SER A 593 34.81 -8.49 -24.02
N PRO A 594 35.61 -7.66 -24.71
CA PRO A 594 36.09 -7.97 -26.05
C PRO A 594 36.67 -9.38 -26.13
N GLY A 595 36.14 -10.23 -27.01
CA GLY A 595 36.59 -11.61 -27.22
C GLY A 595 35.95 -12.68 -26.31
N ALA A 596 35.14 -12.31 -25.32
CA ALA A 596 34.41 -13.29 -24.52
C ALA A 596 33.13 -13.74 -25.22
N ASP A 597 32.92 -15.06 -25.30
CA ASP A 597 31.69 -15.68 -25.82
C ASP A 597 31.08 -16.63 -24.77
N PRO A 598 29.86 -16.35 -24.25
CA PRO A 598 29.19 -17.18 -23.27
C PRO A 598 28.43 -18.36 -23.88
N MET A 599 28.30 -18.44 -25.21
CA MET A 599 27.38 -19.38 -25.87
C MET A 599 27.67 -20.84 -25.52
N MET A 600 28.93 -21.24 -25.52
CA MET A 600 29.31 -22.61 -25.21
C MET A 600 28.93 -22.99 -23.77
N ALA A 601 29.14 -22.08 -22.81
CA ALA A 601 28.75 -22.28 -21.43
C ALA A 601 27.22 -22.35 -21.28
N LEU A 602 26.50 -21.51 -22.03
CA LEU A 602 25.03 -21.48 -22.04
C LEU A 602 24.41 -22.76 -22.63
N LEU A 603 24.91 -23.23 -23.77
CA LEU A 603 24.41 -24.46 -24.41
C LEU A 603 24.64 -25.68 -23.51
N LYS A 604 25.84 -25.82 -22.95
CA LYS A 604 26.14 -26.89 -21.99
C LYS A 604 25.25 -26.80 -20.75
N PHE A 605 25.02 -25.59 -20.23
CA PHE A 605 24.10 -25.40 -19.11
C PHE A 605 22.65 -25.80 -19.47
N GLY A 606 22.21 -25.48 -20.68
CA GLY A 606 20.94 -25.96 -21.25
C GLY A 606 20.84 -27.49 -21.22
N GLU A 607 21.87 -28.19 -21.68
CA GLU A 607 21.94 -29.67 -21.63
C GLU A 607 21.79 -30.19 -20.18
N THR A 608 22.48 -29.58 -19.21
CA THR A 608 22.36 -29.99 -17.80
C THR A 608 20.97 -29.76 -17.22
N MET A 609 20.23 -28.77 -17.74
CA MET A 609 18.85 -28.47 -17.35
C MET A 609 17.81 -29.27 -18.15
N GLY A 610 18.23 -30.17 -19.04
CA GLY A 610 17.32 -30.94 -19.92
C GLY A 610 16.68 -30.10 -21.05
N VAL A 611 17.24 -28.92 -21.32
CA VAL A 611 16.86 -28.03 -22.42
C VAL A 611 17.84 -28.27 -23.58
N PHE A 612 17.53 -29.26 -24.41
CA PHE A 612 18.33 -29.61 -25.59
C PHE A 612 18.29 -28.51 -26.68
N ASP A 613 19.29 -28.51 -27.56
CA ASP A 613 19.53 -27.51 -28.62
C ASP A 613 18.28 -27.09 -29.40
N GLU A 614 17.36 -28.01 -29.69
CA GLU A 614 16.14 -27.70 -30.44
C GLU A 614 15.22 -26.68 -29.74
N ARG A 615 15.28 -26.60 -28.40
CA ARG A 615 14.52 -25.67 -27.56
C ARG A 615 15.29 -24.37 -27.26
N ILE A 616 16.53 -24.23 -27.71
CA ILE A 616 17.33 -23.00 -27.59
C ILE A 616 17.39 -22.33 -28.97
N LYS A 617 16.70 -21.20 -29.12
CA LYS A 617 16.68 -20.43 -30.37
C LYS A 617 17.64 -19.24 -30.26
N THR A 618 18.67 -19.22 -31.08
CA THR A 618 19.69 -18.16 -31.07
C THR A 618 19.55 -17.25 -32.29
N VAL A 619 19.67 -15.93 -32.08
CA VAL A 619 19.70 -14.91 -33.13
C VAL A 619 20.80 -13.91 -32.87
N SER A 620 21.68 -13.72 -33.84
CA SER A 620 22.64 -12.60 -33.83
C SER A 620 21.96 -11.34 -34.34
N LEU A 621 21.82 -10.34 -33.47
CA LEU A 621 21.19 -9.07 -33.84
C LEU A 621 22.14 -8.26 -34.72
N GLY A 622 21.63 -7.90 -35.89
CA GLY A 622 22.27 -7.04 -36.89
C GLY A 622 21.20 -6.32 -37.70
N GLN A 623 21.59 -5.71 -38.82
CA GLN A 623 20.65 -4.95 -39.65
C GLN A 623 19.49 -5.85 -40.14
N GLY A 624 18.25 -5.47 -39.81
CA GLY A 624 17.04 -6.17 -40.25
C GLY A 624 16.59 -7.39 -39.44
N GLN A 625 17.33 -7.81 -38.40
CA GLN A 625 17.01 -9.03 -37.62
C GLN A 625 15.92 -8.84 -36.54
N GLY A 626 15.56 -7.59 -36.22
CA GLY A 626 14.59 -7.27 -35.15
C GLY A 626 13.21 -7.96 -35.28
N PRO A 627 12.55 -7.95 -36.46
CA PRO A 627 11.26 -8.64 -36.63
C PRO A 627 11.34 -10.16 -36.41
N TYR A 628 12.43 -10.79 -36.83
CA TYR A 628 12.66 -12.22 -36.63
C TYR A 628 12.85 -12.54 -35.14
N ALA A 629 13.67 -11.75 -34.44
CA ALA A 629 13.84 -11.85 -32.99
C ALA A 629 12.50 -11.70 -32.23
N GLN A 630 11.65 -10.75 -32.65
CA GLN A 630 10.31 -10.57 -32.06
C GLN A 630 9.42 -11.81 -32.25
N SER A 631 9.45 -12.45 -33.42
CA SER A 631 8.70 -13.68 -33.68
C SER A 631 9.13 -14.82 -32.75
N LEU A 632 10.44 -14.99 -32.55
CA LEU A 632 10.98 -16.02 -31.67
C LEU A 632 10.63 -15.80 -30.20
N ILE A 633 10.67 -14.54 -29.73
CA ILE A 633 10.21 -14.22 -28.36
C ILE A 633 8.73 -14.58 -28.22
N THR A 634 7.90 -14.17 -29.19
CA THR A 634 6.45 -14.40 -29.12
C THR A 634 6.12 -15.90 -29.11
N GLU A 635 6.80 -16.69 -29.95
CA GLU A 635 6.67 -18.15 -29.96
C GLU A 635 7.20 -18.77 -28.67
N GLY A 636 8.35 -18.30 -28.17
CA GLY A 636 8.98 -18.83 -26.98
C GLY A 636 8.17 -18.57 -25.71
N VAL A 637 7.54 -17.40 -25.60
CA VAL A 637 6.63 -17.06 -24.49
C VAL A 637 5.48 -18.06 -24.39
N GLN A 638 5.00 -18.59 -25.52
CA GLN A 638 3.93 -19.59 -25.56
C GLN A 638 4.44 -21.02 -25.36
N LYS A 639 5.56 -21.38 -25.99
CA LYS A 639 6.08 -22.76 -26.04
C LYS A 639 7.08 -23.10 -24.93
N GLY A 640 7.55 -22.12 -24.17
CA GLY A 640 8.56 -22.33 -23.12
C GLY A 640 9.98 -22.55 -23.65
N THR A 641 10.33 -22.01 -24.82
CA THR A 641 11.70 -22.14 -25.37
C THR A 641 12.64 -21.08 -24.81
N TRP A 642 13.95 -21.34 -24.87
CA TRP A 642 14.94 -20.34 -24.53
C TRP A 642 15.29 -19.54 -25.79
N VAL A 643 15.30 -18.21 -25.68
CA VAL A 643 15.64 -17.32 -26.79
C VAL A 643 16.91 -16.57 -26.43
N VAL A 644 17.93 -16.67 -27.28
CA VAL A 644 19.23 -16.03 -27.09
C VAL A 644 19.42 -14.96 -28.16
N LEU A 645 19.43 -13.69 -27.76
CA LEU A 645 19.73 -12.56 -28.63
C LEU A 645 21.17 -12.14 -28.44
N GLN A 646 21.99 -12.30 -29.46
CA GLN A 646 23.39 -11.92 -29.41
C GLN A 646 23.63 -10.53 -29.97
N ASN A 647 24.69 -9.88 -29.51
CA ASN A 647 25.17 -8.60 -30.03
C ASN A 647 24.15 -7.45 -29.95
N CYS A 648 23.40 -7.36 -28.85
CA CYS A 648 22.35 -6.35 -28.70
C CYS A 648 22.85 -4.90 -28.89
N HIS A 649 24.07 -4.59 -28.47
CA HIS A 649 24.74 -3.30 -28.71
C HIS A 649 24.81 -2.88 -30.19
N LEU A 650 24.79 -3.82 -31.15
CA LEU A 650 24.80 -3.51 -32.59
C LEU A 650 23.42 -3.11 -33.12
N ALA A 651 22.34 -3.40 -32.39
CA ALA A 651 20.96 -3.19 -32.80
C ALA A 651 20.31 -1.99 -32.11
N ALA A 652 21.04 -0.89 -31.96
CA ALA A 652 20.61 0.32 -31.26
C ALA A 652 19.19 0.81 -31.65
N SER A 653 18.86 0.81 -32.94
CA SER A 653 17.55 1.27 -33.44
C SER A 653 16.37 0.39 -33.02
N TRP A 654 16.62 -0.87 -32.66
CA TRP A 654 15.59 -1.82 -32.25
C TRP A 654 15.48 -1.96 -30.74
N MET A 655 16.45 -1.48 -29.96
CA MET A 655 16.45 -1.59 -28.50
C MET A 655 15.20 -0.99 -27.81
N PRO A 656 14.68 0.19 -28.20
CA PRO A 656 13.43 0.72 -27.65
C PRO A 656 12.21 -0.17 -27.95
N LYS A 657 12.25 -0.92 -29.06
CA LYS A 657 11.20 -1.88 -29.41
C LYS A 657 11.32 -3.16 -28.59
N LEU A 658 12.55 -3.64 -28.34
CA LEU A 658 12.80 -4.77 -27.43
C LEU A 658 12.31 -4.47 -26.01
N GLU A 659 12.54 -3.24 -25.52
CA GLU A 659 12.01 -2.77 -24.24
C GLU A 659 10.48 -2.91 -24.16
N ARG A 660 9.76 -2.38 -25.15
CA ARG A 660 8.29 -2.54 -25.24
C ARG A 660 7.86 -4.01 -25.28
N ILE A 661 8.55 -4.84 -26.07
CA ILE A 661 8.26 -6.28 -26.15
C ILE A 661 8.41 -6.93 -24.77
N CYS A 662 9.46 -6.58 -24.02
CA CYS A 662 9.67 -7.11 -22.68
C CYS A 662 8.55 -6.66 -21.72
N GLU A 663 8.18 -5.37 -21.73
CA GLU A 663 7.11 -4.84 -20.87
C GLU A 663 5.73 -5.45 -21.17
N GLU A 664 5.40 -5.65 -22.44
CA GLU A 664 4.08 -6.12 -22.87
C GLU A 664 3.91 -7.64 -22.81
N LEU A 665 4.95 -8.39 -23.19
CA LEU A 665 4.89 -9.85 -23.28
C LEU A 665 5.35 -10.55 -22.00
N LEU A 666 6.34 -10.01 -21.28
CA LEU A 666 6.92 -10.67 -20.11
C LEU A 666 6.12 -10.36 -18.83
N VAL A 667 4.83 -10.69 -18.85
CA VAL A 667 3.91 -10.45 -17.73
C VAL A 667 3.66 -11.75 -16.96
N PRO A 668 3.79 -11.77 -15.61
CA PRO A 668 3.51 -12.95 -14.80
C PRO A 668 2.12 -13.54 -15.10
N GLY A 669 2.04 -14.85 -15.32
CA GLY A 669 0.80 -15.56 -15.65
C GLY A 669 0.43 -15.58 -17.14
N LYS A 670 1.10 -14.80 -18.00
CA LYS A 670 0.97 -14.87 -19.47
C LYS A 670 2.11 -15.60 -20.17
N VAL A 671 3.22 -15.84 -19.46
CA VAL A 671 4.43 -16.46 -19.99
C VAL A 671 4.56 -17.89 -19.49
N HIS A 672 5.00 -18.79 -20.36
CA HIS A 672 5.35 -20.16 -19.99
C HIS A 672 6.48 -20.20 -18.96
N ASN A 673 6.36 -20.98 -17.88
CA ASN A 673 7.31 -21.00 -16.77
C ASN A 673 8.75 -21.37 -17.16
N ASP A 674 8.91 -22.21 -18.20
CA ASP A 674 10.22 -22.64 -18.70
C ASP A 674 10.88 -21.65 -19.68
N PHE A 675 10.14 -20.63 -20.16
CA PHE A 675 10.68 -19.64 -21.08
C PHE A 675 11.82 -18.86 -20.40
N ARG A 676 12.88 -18.56 -21.16
CA ARG A 676 13.97 -17.69 -20.70
C ARG A 676 14.48 -16.84 -21.86
N LEU A 677 14.67 -15.55 -21.60
CA LEU A 677 15.26 -14.61 -22.54
C LEU A 677 16.70 -14.31 -22.12
N TRP A 678 17.64 -14.64 -22.99
CA TRP A 678 19.08 -14.40 -22.82
C TRP A 678 19.54 -13.32 -23.79
N LEU A 679 20.27 -12.34 -23.30
CA LEU A 679 20.78 -11.20 -24.07
C LEU A 679 22.31 -11.16 -23.95
N THR A 680 23.03 -10.95 -25.04
CA THR A 680 24.49 -10.70 -24.99
C THR A 680 24.84 -9.35 -25.57
N SER A 681 25.68 -8.59 -24.86
CA SER A 681 26.04 -7.24 -25.27
C SER A 681 27.37 -6.79 -24.70
N TYR A 682 28.13 -5.99 -25.46
CA TYR A 682 29.13 -5.11 -24.89
C TYR A 682 28.47 -3.96 -24.11
N PRO A 683 29.19 -3.34 -23.15
CA PRO A 683 28.79 -2.08 -22.52
C PRO A 683 28.33 -1.05 -23.54
N SER A 684 27.12 -0.51 -23.34
CA SER A 684 26.51 0.47 -24.25
C SER A 684 25.47 1.32 -23.52
N ASP A 685 25.56 2.64 -23.69
CA ASP A 685 24.59 3.62 -23.18
C ASP A 685 23.22 3.51 -23.85
N LEU A 686 23.15 2.82 -24.99
CA LEU A 686 21.92 2.64 -25.79
C LEU A 686 21.09 1.44 -25.34
N PHE A 687 21.59 0.67 -24.37
CA PHE A 687 20.87 -0.48 -23.85
C PHE A 687 19.72 -0.01 -22.93
N PRO A 688 18.48 -0.52 -23.08
CA PRO A 688 17.34 -0.02 -22.32
C PRO A 688 17.51 -0.20 -20.82
N VAL A 689 17.35 0.91 -20.08
CA VAL A 689 17.52 0.96 -18.63
C VAL A 689 16.54 0.04 -17.92
N THR A 690 15.29 -0.04 -18.38
CA THR A 690 14.25 -0.90 -17.78
C THR A 690 14.63 -2.38 -17.85
N ILE A 691 15.19 -2.84 -18.98
CA ILE A 691 15.68 -4.21 -19.13
C ILE A 691 16.86 -4.47 -18.19
N LEU A 692 17.79 -3.51 -18.05
CA LEU A 692 18.92 -3.65 -17.13
C LEU A 692 18.49 -3.67 -15.66
N GLN A 693 17.56 -2.80 -15.28
CA GLN A 693 17.05 -2.71 -13.92
C GLN A 693 16.31 -3.97 -13.48
N ASN A 694 15.53 -4.57 -14.39
CA ASN A 694 14.73 -5.75 -14.12
C ASN A 694 15.45 -7.06 -14.44
N GLY A 695 16.49 -7.05 -15.28
CA GLY A 695 17.24 -8.22 -15.67
C GLY A 695 18.38 -8.59 -14.73
N ILE A 696 18.82 -9.84 -14.83
CA ILE A 696 20.00 -10.37 -14.13
C ILE A 696 21.20 -10.22 -15.04
N LYS A 697 22.22 -9.50 -14.57
CA LYS A 697 23.44 -9.22 -15.34
C LYS A 697 24.55 -10.13 -14.85
N MET A 698 25.37 -10.60 -15.78
CA MET A 698 26.55 -11.39 -15.48
C MET A 698 27.68 -11.08 -16.45
N THR A 699 28.90 -11.06 -15.95
CA THR A 699 30.12 -10.90 -16.77
C THR A 699 30.86 -12.23 -16.87
N ASN A 700 31.30 -12.59 -18.07
CA ASN A 700 32.17 -13.76 -18.30
C ASN A 700 33.59 -13.31 -18.67
N GLU A 701 34.34 -12.82 -17.67
CA GLU A 701 35.75 -12.41 -17.83
C GLU A 701 36.69 -13.37 -17.10
N SER A 702 37.94 -13.46 -17.58
CA SER A 702 39.00 -14.11 -16.82
C SER A 702 39.32 -13.30 -15.56
N PRO A 703 39.41 -13.95 -14.39
CA PRO A 703 39.68 -13.28 -13.14
C PRO A 703 41.09 -12.69 -13.14
N LYS A 704 41.32 -11.65 -12.34
CA LYS A 704 42.68 -11.12 -12.16
C LYS A 704 43.48 -11.95 -11.17
N GLY A 705 44.75 -12.13 -11.47
CA GLY A 705 45.71 -12.85 -10.64
C GLY A 705 45.87 -14.30 -11.05
N LEU A 706 47.12 -14.77 -10.99
CA LEU A 706 47.51 -16.11 -11.43
C LEU A 706 46.78 -17.22 -10.66
N ARG A 707 46.63 -17.08 -9.34
CA ARG A 707 45.92 -18.06 -8.49
C ARG A 707 44.44 -18.17 -8.88
N ALA A 708 43.78 -17.06 -9.16
CA ALA A 708 42.37 -17.05 -9.53
C ALA A 708 42.15 -17.64 -10.92
N ASN A 709 43.05 -17.35 -11.87
CA ASN A 709 43.04 -17.99 -13.20
C ASN A 709 43.21 -19.50 -13.10
N LEU A 710 44.19 -19.97 -12.33
CA LEU A 710 44.38 -21.40 -12.07
C LEU A 710 43.13 -22.04 -11.48
N LEU A 711 42.57 -21.45 -10.40
CA LEU A 711 41.36 -21.97 -9.78
C LEU A 711 40.21 -22.07 -10.79
N ARG A 712 40.01 -21.05 -11.64
CA ARG A 712 39.01 -21.08 -12.71
C ARG A 712 39.27 -22.20 -13.72
N SER A 713 40.50 -22.39 -14.19
CA SER A 713 40.83 -23.46 -15.14
C SER A 713 40.51 -24.86 -14.57
N TYR A 714 40.65 -25.07 -13.26
CA TYR A 714 40.30 -26.34 -12.61
C TYR A 714 38.80 -26.52 -12.36
N LEU A 715 38.07 -25.43 -12.13
CA LEU A 715 36.61 -25.46 -11.92
C LEU A 715 35.81 -25.53 -13.23
N ASN A 716 36.44 -25.16 -14.35
CA ASN A 716 35.83 -25.21 -15.67
C ASN A 716 36.09 -26.54 -16.38
N ASP A 717 35.22 -26.84 -17.34
CA ASP A 717 35.44 -27.93 -18.28
C ASP A 717 36.60 -27.62 -19.24
N PRO A 718 37.42 -28.61 -19.59
CA PRO A 718 37.20 -30.04 -19.37
C PRO A 718 37.80 -30.56 -18.05
N VAL A 719 38.53 -29.74 -17.28
CA VAL A 719 39.29 -30.21 -16.10
C VAL A 719 38.38 -30.67 -14.96
N ASN A 720 37.25 -29.97 -14.76
CA ASN A 720 36.28 -30.33 -13.72
C ASN A 720 35.49 -31.62 -14.01
N ASP A 721 35.46 -32.07 -15.27
CA ASP A 721 34.83 -33.33 -15.63
C ASP A 721 35.70 -34.50 -15.14
N GLN A 722 35.18 -35.25 -14.17
CA GLN A 722 35.88 -36.39 -13.56
C GLN A 722 36.24 -37.48 -14.57
N THR A 723 35.47 -37.62 -15.65
CA THR A 723 35.76 -38.60 -16.71
C THR A 723 36.95 -38.15 -17.54
N PHE A 724 37.01 -36.87 -17.89
CA PHE A 724 38.15 -36.28 -18.57
C PHE A 724 39.40 -36.25 -17.67
N PHE A 725 39.28 -35.78 -16.43
CA PHE A 725 40.41 -35.65 -15.51
C PHE A 725 41.13 -36.97 -15.24
N ASN A 726 40.36 -38.06 -15.11
CA ASN A 726 40.88 -39.41 -14.87
C ASN A 726 41.05 -40.24 -16.15
N GLY A 727 40.73 -39.69 -17.33
CA GLY A 727 40.73 -40.41 -18.62
C GLY A 727 42.10 -40.60 -19.27
N CYS A 728 43.19 -40.20 -18.61
CA CYS A 728 44.55 -40.37 -19.13
C CYS A 728 45.22 -41.65 -18.61
N ASN A 729 45.80 -42.45 -19.52
CA ASN A 729 46.53 -43.67 -19.18
C ASN A 729 47.88 -43.42 -18.45
N LYS A 730 48.37 -42.18 -18.44
CA LYS A 730 49.61 -41.73 -17.79
C LYS A 730 49.33 -40.62 -16.76
N PRO A 731 48.71 -40.95 -15.60
CA PRO A 731 48.14 -39.95 -14.69
C PRO A 731 49.17 -39.02 -14.06
N GLU A 732 50.39 -39.49 -13.79
CA GLU A 732 51.44 -38.65 -13.18
C GLU A 732 51.92 -37.57 -14.15
N LYS A 733 52.26 -37.95 -15.39
CA LYS A 733 52.68 -37.02 -16.46
C LYS A 733 51.54 -36.05 -16.80
N TRP A 734 50.32 -36.55 -16.88
CA TRP A 734 49.11 -35.76 -17.12
C TRP A 734 48.94 -34.64 -16.10
N ARG A 735 48.98 -34.95 -14.80
CA ARG A 735 48.76 -33.95 -13.74
C ARG A 735 49.83 -32.85 -13.73
N LYS A 736 51.10 -33.21 -13.97
CA LYS A 736 52.20 -32.25 -14.04
C LYS A 736 52.04 -31.30 -15.23
N PHE A 737 51.78 -31.82 -16.43
CA PHE A 737 51.58 -30.97 -17.62
C PHE A 737 50.25 -30.22 -17.63
N LEU A 738 49.19 -30.80 -17.06
CA LEU A 738 47.91 -30.12 -16.85
C LEU A 738 48.13 -28.84 -16.04
N PHE A 739 48.85 -28.96 -14.91
CA PHE A 739 49.20 -27.79 -14.11
C PHE A 739 50.07 -26.79 -14.89
N GLY A 740 51.12 -27.27 -15.56
CA GLY A 740 52.00 -26.41 -16.38
C GLY A 740 51.24 -25.65 -17.47
N LEU A 741 50.30 -26.30 -18.15
CA LEU A 741 49.50 -25.67 -19.20
C LEU A 741 48.46 -24.68 -18.64
N CYS A 742 47.79 -25.01 -17.53
CA CYS A 742 46.90 -24.06 -16.84
C CYS A 742 47.68 -22.85 -16.30
N PHE A 743 48.90 -23.06 -15.79
CA PHE A 743 49.79 -22.00 -15.34
C PHE A 743 50.23 -21.12 -16.50
N PHE A 744 50.66 -21.71 -17.61
CA PHE A 744 50.99 -21.01 -18.84
C PHE A 744 49.81 -20.14 -19.31
N HIS A 745 48.60 -20.70 -19.35
CA HIS A 745 47.40 -19.97 -19.76
C HIS A 745 47.13 -18.75 -18.87
N GLY A 746 47.17 -18.93 -17.55
CA GLY A 746 47.04 -17.82 -16.60
C GLY A 746 48.15 -16.78 -16.76
N LEU A 747 49.39 -17.21 -17.00
CA LEU A 747 50.54 -16.32 -17.18
C LEU A 747 50.39 -15.45 -18.44
N VAL A 748 50.03 -16.04 -19.59
CA VAL A 748 49.88 -15.27 -20.84
C VAL A 748 48.72 -14.28 -20.76
N GLN A 749 47.65 -14.62 -20.04
CA GLN A 749 46.53 -13.73 -19.77
C GLN A 749 46.93 -12.56 -18.84
N GLU A 750 47.58 -12.84 -17.71
CA GLU A 750 48.00 -11.81 -16.75
C GLU A 750 49.02 -10.83 -17.36
N ARG A 751 49.90 -11.31 -18.24
CA ARG A 751 50.88 -10.44 -18.92
C ARG A 751 50.23 -9.31 -19.71
N ARG A 752 48.98 -9.46 -20.16
CA ARG A 752 48.24 -8.39 -20.88
C ARG A 752 48.06 -7.12 -20.06
N GLN A 753 48.14 -7.20 -18.72
CA GLN A 753 47.97 -6.04 -17.83
C GLN A 753 49.18 -5.09 -17.87
N PHE A 754 50.32 -5.52 -18.39
CA PHE A 754 51.57 -4.75 -18.38
C PHE A 754 51.83 -3.97 -19.69
N GLY A 755 50.82 -3.88 -20.57
CA GLY A 755 50.96 -3.20 -21.85
C GLY A 755 52.17 -3.72 -22.65
N PRO A 756 52.99 -2.84 -23.26
CA PRO A 756 54.17 -3.23 -24.04
C PRO A 756 55.24 -4.03 -23.28
N LEU A 757 55.29 -3.96 -21.94
CA LEU A 757 56.19 -4.82 -21.13
C LEU A 757 55.70 -6.27 -21.05
N GLY A 758 54.39 -6.45 -21.20
CA GLY A 758 53.73 -7.74 -21.26
C GLY A 758 53.75 -8.33 -22.67
N TRP A 759 53.11 -7.60 -23.60
CA TRP A 759 52.94 -7.91 -25.01
C TRP A 759 52.99 -6.61 -25.83
N ASN A 760 53.68 -6.59 -26.97
CA ASN A 760 53.69 -5.41 -27.86
C ASN A 760 52.28 -5.12 -28.40
N ILE A 761 51.52 -6.18 -28.74
CA ILE A 761 50.13 -6.11 -29.20
C ILE A 761 49.22 -6.80 -28.17
N PRO A 762 48.06 -6.23 -27.82
CA PRO A 762 47.17 -6.80 -26.82
C PRO A 762 46.37 -8.00 -27.38
N TYR A 763 47.02 -9.16 -27.48
CA TYR A 763 46.40 -10.41 -27.91
C TYR A 763 45.32 -10.89 -26.93
N PHE A 764 44.31 -11.56 -27.47
CA PHE A 764 43.23 -12.16 -26.69
C PHE A 764 43.34 -13.68 -26.68
N PHE A 765 43.85 -14.22 -25.58
CA PHE A 765 43.89 -15.66 -25.31
C PHE A 765 42.66 -16.08 -24.50
N ASP A 766 41.89 -17.02 -25.03
CA ASP A 766 40.60 -17.42 -24.49
C ASP A 766 40.59 -18.88 -24.00
N GLU A 767 39.50 -19.27 -23.35
CA GLU A 767 39.33 -20.63 -22.81
C GLU A 767 39.29 -21.70 -23.92
N SER A 768 39.00 -21.33 -25.17
CA SER A 768 39.04 -22.28 -26.29
C SER A 768 40.47 -22.70 -26.61
N ASP A 769 41.43 -21.77 -26.52
CA ASP A 769 42.86 -22.04 -26.71
C ASP A 769 43.37 -23.05 -25.65
N LEU A 770 42.96 -22.88 -24.38
CA LEU A 770 43.28 -23.81 -23.30
C LEU A 770 42.61 -25.17 -23.51
N ARG A 771 41.30 -25.19 -23.80
CA ARG A 771 40.52 -26.42 -23.94
C ARG A 771 41.02 -27.33 -25.05
N ILE A 772 41.33 -26.75 -26.22
CA ILE A 772 41.88 -27.50 -27.36
C ILE A 772 43.25 -28.08 -26.97
N SER A 773 44.10 -27.26 -26.35
CA SER A 773 45.43 -27.68 -25.89
C SER A 773 45.36 -28.82 -24.86
N LEU A 774 44.40 -28.77 -23.92
CA LEU A 774 44.18 -29.83 -22.93
C LEU A 774 43.72 -31.15 -23.56
N ARG A 775 42.79 -31.09 -24.52
CA ARG A 775 42.32 -32.29 -25.23
C ARG A 775 43.43 -32.92 -26.07
N GLN A 776 44.21 -32.09 -26.77
CA GLN A 776 45.39 -32.54 -27.51
C GLN A 776 46.43 -33.16 -26.58
N LEU A 777 46.71 -32.54 -25.42
CA LEU A 777 47.64 -33.08 -24.43
C LEU A 777 47.23 -34.48 -23.96
N GLN A 778 45.94 -34.67 -23.63
CA GLN A 778 45.43 -35.97 -23.21
C GLN A 778 45.52 -37.01 -24.34
N MET A 779 45.17 -36.62 -25.57
CA MET A 779 45.29 -37.47 -26.76
C MET A 779 46.75 -37.92 -26.98
N PHE A 780 47.71 -36.99 -26.96
CA PHE A 780 49.13 -37.31 -27.14
C PHE A 780 49.68 -38.22 -26.03
N LEU A 781 49.28 -38.00 -24.78
CA LEU A 781 49.70 -38.86 -23.68
C LEU A 781 49.14 -40.28 -23.81
N ASN A 782 47.90 -40.40 -24.31
CA ASN A 782 47.22 -41.67 -24.47
C ASN A 782 47.74 -42.48 -25.66
N ASP A 783 47.94 -41.84 -26.81
CA ASP A 783 48.18 -42.52 -28.10
C ASP A 783 49.65 -42.84 -28.36
N TYR A 784 50.59 -42.10 -27.75
CA TYR A 784 52.04 -42.29 -27.97
C TYR A 784 52.71 -42.82 -26.72
N GLU A 785 53.65 -43.78 -26.85
CA GLU A 785 54.45 -44.29 -25.72
C GLU A 785 55.42 -43.22 -25.19
N ASP A 786 56.19 -42.62 -26.08
CA ASP A 786 57.07 -41.48 -25.81
C ASP A 786 56.34 -40.16 -26.02
N LEU A 787 56.66 -39.16 -25.19
CA LEU A 787 56.01 -37.85 -25.27
C LEU A 787 56.57 -37.05 -26.46
N PRO A 788 55.77 -36.70 -27.47
CA PRO A 788 56.24 -35.90 -28.60
C PRO A 788 56.31 -34.41 -28.21
N LEU A 789 57.27 -34.06 -27.35
CA LEU A 789 57.37 -32.72 -26.75
C LEU A 789 57.52 -31.62 -27.81
N GLU A 790 58.29 -31.86 -28.87
CA GLU A 790 58.44 -30.90 -29.97
C GLU A 790 57.11 -30.66 -30.70
N ALA A 791 56.32 -31.70 -30.92
CA ALA A 791 55.01 -31.58 -31.57
C ALA A 791 54.01 -30.84 -30.65
N ILE A 792 54.04 -31.11 -29.34
CA ILE A 792 53.21 -30.43 -28.35
C ILE A 792 53.57 -28.94 -28.28
N LEU A 793 54.86 -28.61 -28.19
CA LEU A 793 55.35 -27.24 -28.16
C LEU A 793 54.98 -26.48 -29.45
N TYR A 794 55.11 -27.13 -30.60
CA TYR A 794 54.70 -26.56 -31.88
C TYR A 794 53.18 -26.34 -31.93
N LEU A 795 52.36 -27.33 -31.57
CA LEU A 795 50.91 -27.18 -31.63
C LEU A 795 50.40 -26.11 -30.67
N PHE A 796 50.94 -26.04 -29.44
CA PHE A 796 50.47 -25.07 -28.47
C PHE A 796 51.00 -23.67 -28.79
N GLY A 797 52.29 -23.57 -29.10
CA GLY A 797 52.98 -22.30 -29.25
C GLY A 797 52.88 -21.69 -30.65
N GLU A 798 52.75 -22.48 -31.71
CA GLU A 798 52.66 -22.00 -33.10
C GLU A 798 51.23 -22.03 -33.64
N CYS A 799 50.42 -23.03 -33.27
CA CYS A 799 49.06 -23.17 -33.79
C CYS A 799 48.00 -22.59 -32.85
N ASN A 800 47.86 -23.13 -31.63
CA ASN A 800 46.75 -22.80 -30.73
C ASN A 800 46.87 -21.36 -30.20
N TYR A 801 47.96 -21.04 -29.50
CA TYR A 801 48.22 -19.68 -29.00
C TYR A 801 48.93 -18.82 -30.05
N GLY A 802 49.91 -19.40 -30.76
CA GLY A 802 50.70 -18.70 -31.77
C GLY A 802 49.90 -18.19 -32.96
N GLY A 803 48.80 -18.87 -33.32
CA GLY A 803 47.92 -18.44 -34.40
C GLY A 803 47.29 -17.06 -34.16
N ARG A 804 47.26 -16.58 -32.91
CA ARG A 804 46.78 -15.24 -32.55
C ARG A 804 47.88 -14.19 -32.52
N VAL A 805 49.14 -14.61 -32.42
CA VAL A 805 50.29 -13.73 -32.21
C VAL A 805 50.89 -13.35 -33.57
N THR A 806 50.84 -12.06 -33.86
CA THR A 806 51.24 -11.49 -35.15
C THR A 806 52.63 -10.86 -35.15
N ASP A 807 53.15 -10.46 -33.99
CA ASP A 807 54.46 -9.85 -33.83
C ASP A 807 55.53 -10.91 -33.53
N ASP A 808 56.66 -10.82 -34.22
CA ASP A 808 57.74 -11.83 -34.13
C ASP A 808 58.38 -11.89 -32.73
N LYS A 809 58.48 -10.75 -32.02
CA LYS A 809 59.05 -10.71 -30.68
C LYS A 809 58.09 -11.29 -29.65
N ASP A 810 56.81 -10.96 -29.77
CA ASP A 810 55.76 -11.56 -28.95
C ASP A 810 55.67 -13.07 -29.20
N ARG A 811 55.82 -13.54 -30.45
CA ARG A 811 55.84 -14.97 -30.78
C ARG A 811 57.02 -15.68 -30.10
N ARG A 812 58.21 -15.08 -30.14
CA ARG A 812 59.39 -15.57 -29.43
C ARG A 812 59.16 -15.62 -27.91
N LEU A 813 58.53 -14.60 -27.34
CA LEU A 813 58.19 -14.55 -25.92
C LEU A 813 57.21 -15.68 -25.55
N LEU A 814 56.14 -15.86 -26.34
CA LEU A 814 55.15 -16.92 -26.15
C LEU A 814 55.82 -18.30 -26.12
N MET A 815 56.65 -18.60 -27.13
CA MET A 815 57.39 -19.87 -27.20
C MET A 815 58.33 -20.04 -26.02
N SER A 816 59.02 -18.97 -25.60
CA SER A 816 59.90 -19.01 -24.43
C SER A 816 59.11 -19.34 -23.16
N LEU A 817 57.97 -18.68 -22.91
CA LEU A 817 57.13 -18.93 -21.74
C LEU A 817 56.57 -20.34 -21.74
N LEU A 818 56.15 -20.83 -22.91
CA LEU A 818 55.65 -22.19 -23.07
C LEU A 818 56.73 -23.22 -22.75
N SER A 819 57.96 -23.02 -23.24
CA SER A 819 59.08 -23.93 -22.99
C SER A 819 59.49 -24.03 -21.52
N VAL A 820 59.24 -22.98 -20.72
CA VAL A 820 59.45 -23.02 -19.26
C VAL A 820 58.35 -23.83 -18.58
N CYS A 821 57.11 -23.73 -19.04
CA CYS A 821 55.97 -24.39 -18.42
C CYS A 821 55.80 -25.85 -18.87
N ILE A 822 56.22 -26.18 -20.09
CA ILE A 822 56.08 -27.49 -20.73
C ILE A 822 57.45 -27.91 -21.27
N ASN A 823 58.17 -28.72 -20.49
CA ASN A 823 59.43 -29.34 -20.90
C ASN A 823 59.60 -30.72 -20.25
N ALA A 824 60.68 -31.41 -20.62
CA ALA A 824 61.00 -32.71 -20.05
C ALA A 824 61.25 -32.64 -18.54
N ASP A 825 61.93 -31.60 -18.06
CA ASP A 825 62.32 -31.44 -16.65
C ASP A 825 61.11 -31.31 -15.73
N VAL A 826 60.01 -30.69 -16.17
CA VAL A 826 58.74 -30.64 -15.44
C VAL A 826 58.24 -32.04 -15.08
N VAL A 827 58.48 -33.04 -15.93
CA VAL A 827 58.05 -34.43 -15.69
C VAL A 827 59.06 -35.21 -14.86
N TYR A 828 60.35 -35.08 -15.19
CA TYR A 828 61.40 -35.97 -14.69
C TYR A 828 62.14 -35.41 -13.46
N MET A 829 62.07 -34.11 -13.18
CA MET A 829 62.66 -33.50 -11.99
C MET A 829 61.60 -33.33 -10.89
N ASP A 830 61.89 -33.87 -9.70
CA ASP A 830 61.12 -33.56 -8.51
C ASP A 830 61.43 -32.15 -8.03
N LYS A 831 60.37 -31.37 -7.74
CA LYS A 831 60.45 -29.95 -7.32
C LYS A 831 61.11 -29.04 -8.36
N TYR A 832 60.74 -29.20 -9.63
CA TYR A 832 61.05 -28.23 -10.69
C TYR A 832 60.68 -26.80 -10.23
N GLN A 833 61.66 -25.89 -10.18
CA GLN A 833 61.54 -24.51 -9.71
C GLN A 833 61.57 -23.51 -10.85
#